data_AF-A0A8T3Z498-F1
#
_entry.id   AF-A0A8T3Z498-F1
#
_cell.length_a   1.000
_cell.length_b   1.000
_cell.length_c   1.000
_cell.angle_alpha   90.00
_cell.angle_beta   90.00
_cell.angle_gamma   90.00
#
_symmetry.space_group_name_H-M   'P 1'
#
loop_
_entity.id
_entity.type
_entity.pdbx_description
1 polymer ?
#
loop_
_entity_poly.entity_id
_entity_poly.type
_entity_poly.pdbx_seq_one_letter_code
_entity_poly.pdbx_strand_id
1 'polypeptide(L)'
;DMESILHLCKRSFPSKMLRWHYRSRHESLIAVSNQEFYDNHLLIYPSPSQNSEELGLKLVHLPESVYDRGKTATNRVEAKAVIKAVFDHYQKYGDTKSLGVGTFNVRQQQAILEELELQLKLNPQMEKYFKGNHGEHFFVKNLETIQGDERDVIMVSVGYGFDSEGNLSHNFGPVNQDGGERRLNVLLTRAREKCLIFSNFRGQDLQLGSSAPFGLRALKEFLEYAEEKTLSHLDMIQQTADDAFEEAVFEFLSEHGYEVHRRVGCAGFRVDLAVLDPEYPGRYLLGIACDGPMYQTSRVARDRDRLRQQILKGLGWRFHRLWSTDWYRNRGEVQKRLLAIIEELLGEDRGKEAIPPVEEAGIISSVEGGESEIRSTVEETTTEKVTDLPSVEYTEDRTPKETDQTPEEGRENKSPLEEIEDIIELSEETGETSSNDGKYTEITEFREILESQMESSPDSEIKKEAKELPKEVKDELPKYVVCEDPGVVVSGEFHSQPVGDIARAAMKVVETEGPIHYDEVVKRIRTYWGLSRAGRRVQAVMKEAINLGLMDGQIIQKGDFLYYKDASVVVRMRTGKPPAKMDLISPEEIAAAVRIILESQYATQVDELVREVSRLFGAKVTRKPAISRIKGVINDLIQKGEIEERPDGMVDLIRE
;
A
#
# COMPACT_ATOMS: atom_id res chain seq x y z
N ASP A 1 11.59 2.52 -16.45
CA ASP A 1 11.37 2.11 -15.06
C ASP A 1 10.66 0.78 -14.90
N MET A 2 11.06 0.00 -13.88
CA MET A 2 10.37 -1.23 -13.46
C MET A 2 9.77 -0.99 -12.07
N GLU A 3 8.44 -1.12 -11.91
CA GLU A 3 7.71 -0.76 -10.68
C GLU A 3 8.17 -1.50 -9.42
N SER A 4 8.73 -2.72 -9.54
CA SER A 4 9.25 -3.49 -8.40
C SER A 4 10.15 -4.66 -8.83
N ILE A 5 10.91 -5.22 -7.89
CA ILE A 5 11.66 -6.47 -8.08
C ILE A 5 10.72 -7.61 -8.51
N LEU A 6 9.51 -7.68 -7.94
CA LEU A 6 8.52 -8.70 -8.32
C LEU A 6 8.10 -8.54 -9.78
N HIS A 7 7.90 -7.31 -10.26
CA HIS A 7 7.56 -7.03 -11.65
C HIS A 7 8.69 -7.44 -12.61
N LEU A 8 9.95 -7.22 -12.20
CA LEU A 8 11.13 -7.70 -12.93
C LEU A 8 11.19 -9.24 -12.96
N CYS A 9 11.04 -9.89 -11.81
CA CYS A 9 11.04 -11.34 -11.73
C CYS A 9 9.92 -11.98 -12.54
N LYS A 10 8.74 -11.35 -12.63
CA LYS A 10 7.59 -11.88 -13.39
C LYS A 10 7.88 -12.04 -14.89
N ARG A 11 8.90 -11.35 -15.44
CA ARG A 11 9.34 -11.46 -16.84
C ARG A 11 10.28 -12.65 -17.07
N SER A 12 11.01 -13.08 -16.04
CA SER A 12 12.07 -14.08 -16.16
C SER A 12 11.76 -15.40 -15.44
N PHE A 13 10.80 -15.39 -14.51
CA PHE A 13 10.45 -16.55 -13.69
C PHE A 13 8.97 -16.93 -13.87
N PRO A 14 8.64 -18.23 -13.78
CA PRO A 14 7.26 -18.67 -13.83
C PRO A 14 6.48 -18.12 -12.62
N SER A 15 5.40 -17.41 -12.89
CA SER A 15 4.51 -16.93 -11.83
C SER A 15 3.50 -18.01 -11.41
N LYS A 16 3.22 -18.09 -10.12
CA LYS A 16 2.16 -18.94 -9.57
C LYS A 16 1.11 -18.06 -8.92
N MET A 17 -0.10 -18.11 -9.47
CA MET A 17 -1.23 -17.37 -8.94
C MET A 17 -1.88 -18.17 -7.80
N LEU A 18 -2.06 -17.51 -6.65
CA LEU A 18 -2.93 -18.01 -5.59
C LEU A 18 -4.37 -17.82 -6.05
N ARG A 19 -5.09 -18.93 -6.22
CA ARG A 19 -6.42 -18.90 -6.84
C ARG A 19 -7.56 -18.78 -5.84
N TRP A 20 -7.33 -19.07 -4.56
CA TRP A 20 -8.40 -19.16 -3.58
C TRP A 20 -8.70 -17.80 -2.96
N HIS A 21 -9.94 -17.34 -3.09
CA HIS A 21 -10.44 -16.17 -2.37
C HIS A 21 -11.39 -16.59 -1.26
N TYR A 22 -11.04 -16.26 -0.01
CA TYR A 22 -11.79 -16.65 1.18
C TYR A 22 -12.10 -15.47 2.12
N ARG A 23 -11.73 -14.24 1.74
CA ARG A 23 -11.96 -13.03 2.53
C ARG A 23 -13.42 -12.59 2.51
N SER A 24 -14.02 -12.55 1.33
CA SER A 24 -15.36 -11.99 1.16
C SER A 24 -16.43 -13.00 1.57
N ARG A 25 -17.37 -12.56 2.40
CA ARG A 25 -18.54 -13.34 2.82
C ARG A 25 -19.61 -13.47 1.75
N HIS A 26 -19.53 -12.64 0.72
CA HIS A 26 -20.46 -12.64 -0.40
C HIS A 26 -19.68 -12.51 -1.71
N GLU A 27 -20.03 -13.34 -2.68
CA GLU A 27 -19.34 -13.42 -3.97
C GLU A 27 -19.33 -12.07 -4.69
N SER A 28 -20.40 -11.28 -4.54
CA SER A 28 -20.54 -9.98 -5.21
C SER A 28 -19.45 -8.96 -4.85
N LEU A 29 -18.75 -9.14 -3.73
CA LEU A 29 -17.68 -8.22 -3.31
C LEU A 29 -16.39 -8.38 -4.13
N ILE A 30 -16.22 -9.53 -4.78
CA ILE A 30 -15.02 -9.86 -5.56
C ILE A 30 -15.36 -10.24 -6.99
N ALA A 31 -16.63 -10.49 -7.33
CA ALA A 31 -17.04 -11.02 -8.63
C ALA A 31 -16.58 -10.12 -9.80
N VAL A 32 -16.85 -8.81 -9.72
CA VAL A 32 -16.39 -7.83 -10.73
C VAL A 32 -14.86 -7.78 -10.78
N SER A 33 -14.20 -7.75 -9.62
CA SER A 33 -12.74 -7.78 -9.55
C SER A 33 -12.16 -9.01 -10.23
N ASN A 34 -12.75 -10.18 -10.02
CA ASN A 34 -12.29 -11.44 -10.60
C ASN A 34 -12.39 -11.42 -12.13
N GLN A 35 -13.50 -10.88 -12.66
CA GLN A 35 -13.70 -10.71 -14.09
C GLN A 35 -12.69 -9.72 -14.68
N GLU A 36 -12.59 -8.52 -14.13
CA GLU A 36 -11.83 -7.42 -14.75
C GLU A 36 -10.31 -7.50 -14.50
N PHE A 37 -9.87 -8.04 -13.35
CA PHE A 37 -8.45 -7.98 -12.93
C PHE A 37 -7.77 -9.35 -12.86
N TYR A 38 -8.53 -10.44 -12.88
CA TYR A 38 -8.01 -11.79 -12.66
C TYR A 38 -8.47 -12.81 -13.73
N ASP A 39 -9.10 -12.35 -14.81
CA ASP A 39 -9.57 -13.19 -15.92
C ASP A 39 -10.41 -14.39 -15.46
N ASN A 40 -11.22 -14.22 -14.40
CA ASN A 40 -12.01 -15.27 -13.74
C ASN A 40 -11.20 -16.48 -13.23
N HIS A 41 -9.89 -16.31 -13.00
CA HIS A 41 -9.03 -17.39 -12.49
C HIS A 41 -9.12 -17.62 -10.97
N LEU A 42 -9.68 -16.67 -10.20
CA LEU A 42 -9.95 -16.87 -8.77
C LEU A 42 -11.15 -17.81 -8.58
N LEU A 43 -11.01 -18.69 -7.59
CA LEU A 43 -12.04 -19.58 -7.08
C LEU A 43 -12.76 -18.86 -5.94
N ILE A 44 -14.05 -18.56 -6.14
CA ILE A 44 -14.88 -17.81 -5.20
C ILE A 44 -15.99 -18.71 -4.67
N TYR A 45 -16.15 -18.75 -3.35
CA TYR A 45 -17.24 -19.49 -2.73
C TYR A 45 -18.52 -18.65 -2.67
N PRO A 46 -19.69 -19.22 -3.03
CA PRO A 46 -20.96 -18.51 -2.94
C PRO A 46 -21.40 -18.32 -1.49
N SER A 47 -22.16 -17.24 -1.26
CA SER A 47 -22.94 -17.03 -0.05
C SER A 47 -24.20 -17.90 -0.03
N PRO A 48 -24.66 -18.37 1.14
CA PRO A 48 -25.95 -19.06 1.27
C PRO A 48 -27.15 -18.12 1.09
N SER A 49 -26.92 -16.81 0.93
CA SER A 49 -27.95 -15.81 0.70
C SER A 49 -27.61 -15.00 -0.54
N GLN A 50 -28.44 -15.10 -1.59
CA GLN A 50 -28.25 -14.32 -2.83
C GLN A 50 -28.74 -12.87 -2.67
N ASN A 51 -29.77 -12.67 -1.85
CA ASN A 51 -30.38 -11.37 -1.59
C ASN A 51 -30.34 -11.04 -0.10
N SER A 52 -29.15 -10.78 0.42
CA SER A 52 -28.98 -10.29 1.80
C SER A 52 -29.04 -8.76 1.86
N GLU A 53 -29.74 -8.21 2.86
CA GLU A 53 -29.65 -6.78 3.16
C GLU A 53 -28.27 -6.41 3.75
N GLU A 54 -27.65 -7.38 4.43
CA GLU A 54 -26.49 -7.18 5.30
C GLU A 54 -25.17 -7.57 4.65
N LEU A 55 -25.19 -8.26 3.51
CA LEU A 55 -24.00 -8.70 2.80
C LEU A 55 -23.97 -8.17 1.35
N GLY A 56 -22.77 -8.18 0.78
CA GLY A 56 -22.54 -7.94 -0.64
C GLY A 56 -22.29 -6.49 -1.03
N LEU A 57 -22.22 -6.26 -2.34
CA LEU A 57 -21.97 -4.98 -2.97
C LEU A 57 -23.31 -4.32 -3.30
N LYS A 58 -23.47 -3.03 -2.95
CA LYS A 58 -24.71 -2.29 -3.18
C LYS A 58 -24.45 -0.85 -3.58
N LEU A 59 -25.33 -0.33 -4.43
CA LEU A 59 -25.38 1.09 -4.76
C LEU A 59 -26.41 1.81 -3.88
N VAL A 60 -26.00 2.92 -3.28
CA VAL A 60 -26.85 3.94 -2.67
C VAL A 60 -26.91 5.11 -3.65
N HIS A 61 -27.93 5.10 -4.51
CA HIS A 61 -28.12 6.13 -5.53
C HIS A 61 -28.75 7.39 -4.93
N LEU A 62 -28.07 8.54 -5.08
CA LEU A 62 -28.44 9.84 -4.52
C LEU A 62 -28.66 10.88 -5.63
N PRO A 63 -29.75 10.78 -6.41
CA PRO A 63 -29.97 11.62 -7.59
C PRO A 63 -30.09 13.12 -7.27
N GLU A 64 -30.48 13.47 -6.04
CA GLU A 64 -30.60 14.86 -5.58
C GLU A 64 -29.26 15.48 -5.16
N SER A 65 -28.21 14.67 -5.04
CA SER A 65 -26.89 15.15 -4.63
C SER A 65 -26.15 15.75 -5.83
N VAL A 66 -25.38 16.81 -5.57
CA VAL A 66 -24.76 17.62 -6.64
C VAL A 66 -23.26 17.70 -6.41
N TYR A 67 -22.51 17.45 -7.48
CA TYR A 67 -21.06 17.66 -7.50
C TYR A 67 -20.74 19.13 -7.81
N ASP A 68 -20.12 19.83 -6.84
CA ASP A 68 -19.75 21.24 -6.96
C ASP A 68 -18.47 21.43 -7.79
N ARG A 69 -18.56 21.08 -9.09
CA ARG A 69 -17.45 21.17 -10.05
C ARG A 69 -16.93 22.60 -10.17
N GLY A 70 -15.60 22.76 -10.12
CA GLY A 70 -14.92 24.06 -10.26
C GLY A 70 -15.02 24.99 -9.04
N LYS A 71 -15.80 24.63 -8.01
CA LYS A 71 -15.85 25.34 -6.73
C LYS A 71 -15.10 24.56 -5.66
N THR A 72 -15.83 23.83 -4.82
CA THR A 72 -15.28 22.98 -3.76
C THR A 72 -14.76 21.66 -4.32
N ALA A 73 -15.26 21.20 -5.47
CA ALA A 73 -15.00 19.87 -6.03
C ALA A 73 -15.33 18.75 -5.01
N THR A 74 -16.49 18.91 -4.37
CA THR A 74 -17.05 17.97 -3.38
C THR A 74 -18.53 17.76 -3.66
N ASN A 75 -19.09 16.65 -3.16
CA ASN A 75 -20.53 16.44 -3.06
C ASN A 75 -20.94 16.39 -1.59
N ARG A 76 -21.40 17.55 -1.07
CA ARG A 76 -21.74 17.69 0.36
C ARG A 76 -22.98 16.90 0.77
N VAL A 77 -23.95 16.74 -0.14
CA VAL A 77 -25.15 15.95 0.13
C VAL A 77 -24.81 14.46 0.24
N GLU A 78 -23.90 13.99 -0.62
CA GLU A 78 -23.35 12.62 -0.52
C GLU A 78 -22.54 12.44 0.77
N ALA A 79 -21.68 13.39 1.15
CA ALA A 79 -20.93 13.32 2.41
C ALA A 79 -21.86 13.19 3.63
N LYS A 80 -22.97 13.93 3.66
CA LYS A 80 -24.02 13.80 4.68
C LYS A 80 -24.69 12.43 4.69
N ALA A 81 -25.01 11.90 3.52
CA ALA A 81 -25.61 10.56 3.42
C ALA A 81 -24.65 9.46 3.89
N VAL A 82 -23.36 9.58 3.57
CA VAL A 82 -22.32 8.66 4.06
C VAL A 82 -22.21 8.73 5.57
N ILE A 83 -22.10 9.92 6.17
CA ILE A 83 -22.04 10.05 7.63
C ILE A 83 -23.31 9.55 8.31
N LYS A 84 -24.49 9.81 7.73
CA LYS A 84 -25.73 9.22 8.24
C LYS A 84 -25.64 7.69 8.28
N ALA A 85 -25.19 7.06 7.19
CA ALA A 85 -25.02 5.61 7.14
C ALA A 85 -23.96 5.08 8.13
N VAL A 86 -22.88 5.84 8.37
CA VAL A 86 -21.87 5.54 9.40
C VAL A 86 -22.52 5.50 10.78
N PHE A 87 -23.36 6.48 11.11
CA PHE A 87 -24.05 6.53 12.39
C PHE A 87 -25.08 5.41 12.51
N ASP A 88 -25.87 5.15 11.46
CA ASP A 88 -26.84 4.05 11.42
C ASP A 88 -26.14 2.69 11.63
N HIS A 89 -24.93 2.51 11.07
CA HIS A 89 -24.10 1.31 11.30
C HIS A 89 -23.75 1.13 12.77
N TYR A 90 -23.18 2.15 13.41
CA TYR A 90 -22.79 2.07 14.82
C TYR A 90 -23.98 1.99 15.78
N GLN A 91 -25.13 2.55 15.40
CA GLN A 91 -26.38 2.35 16.16
C GLN A 91 -26.89 0.92 16.07
N LYS A 92 -26.75 0.28 14.90
CA LYS A 92 -27.22 -1.08 14.65
C LYS A 92 -26.29 -2.15 15.24
N TYR A 93 -24.97 -2.00 15.06
CA TYR A 93 -23.99 -3.04 15.38
C TYR A 93 -23.07 -2.67 16.55
N GLY A 94 -23.01 -1.40 16.96
CA GLY A 94 -22.00 -0.95 17.92
C GLY A 94 -20.59 -1.29 17.43
N ASP A 95 -19.77 -1.86 18.30
CA ASP A 95 -18.39 -2.29 18.01
C ASP A 95 -18.28 -3.69 17.39
N THR A 96 -19.39 -4.40 17.13
CA THR A 96 -19.30 -5.79 16.66
C THR A 96 -18.88 -5.91 15.20
N LYS A 97 -18.97 -4.83 14.42
CA LYS A 97 -18.58 -4.80 13.00
C LYS A 97 -17.73 -3.57 12.73
N SER A 98 -16.52 -3.81 12.23
CA SER A 98 -15.58 -2.77 11.86
C SER A 98 -16.04 -2.03 10.59
N LEU A 99 -15.73 -0.74 10.51
CA LEU A 99 -16.21 0.14 9.43
C LEU A 99 -15.07 1.01 8.89
N GLY A 100 -15.02 1.15 7.56
CA GLY A 100 -14.13 2.09 6.88
C GLY A 100 -14.87 2.89 5.82
N VAL A 101 -14.44 4.13 5.60
CA VAL A 101 -14.92 4.99 4.53
C VAL A 101 -13.79 5.26 3.55
N GLY A 102 -14.04 5.00 2.28
CA GLY A 102 -13.14 5.29 1.18
C GLY A 102 -13.69 6.40 0.29
N THR A 103 -12.85 7.31 -0.19
CA THR A 103 -13.24 8.37 -1.13
C THR A 103 -12.39 8.35 -2.40
N PHE A 104 -12.93 8.81 -3.52
CA PHE A 104 -12.14 8.88 -4.76
C PHE A 104 -11.19 10.07 -4.79
N ASN A 105 -11.44 11.09 -3.97
CA ASN A 105 -10.60 12.28 -3.91
C ASN A 105 -10.46 12.84 -2.49
N VAL A 106 -9.38 13.59 -2.27
CA VAL A 106 -9.00 14.18 -0.98
C VAL A 106 -10.01 15.22 -0.49
N ARG A 107 -10.59 16.02 -1.41
CA ARG A 107 -11.55 17.06 -1.03
C ARG A 107 -12.85 16.47 -0.47
N GLN A 108 -13.32 15.37 -1.05
CA GLN A 108 -14.47 14.63 -0.56
C GLN A 108 -14.16 13.94 0.78
N GLN A 109 -12.93 13.44 0.95
CA GLN A 109 -12.45 12.93 2.24
C GLN A 109 -12.58 13.98 3.34
N GLN A 110 -12.11 15.20 3.07
CA GLN A 110 -12.20 16.32 4.00
C GLN A 110 -13.65 16.71 4.30
N ALA A 111 -14.52 16.75 3.28
CA ALA A 111 -15.94 17.05 3.47
C ALA A 111 -16.65 16.01 4.37
N ILE A 112 -16.28 14.73 4.26
CA ILE A 112 -16.80 13.66 5.13
C ILE A 112 -16.29 13.84 6.56
N LEU A 113 -15.01 14.18 6.75
CA LEU A 113 -14.44 14.43 8.07
C LEU A 113 -15.06 15.66 8.76
N GLU A 114 -15.31 16.74 8.02
CA GLU A 114 -16.02 17.92 8.51
C GLU A 114 -17.44 17.59 8.97
N GLU A 115 -18.20 16.83 8.17
CA GLU A 115 -19.55 16.42 8.52
C GLU A 115 -19.56 15.45 9.72
N LEU A 116 -18.56 14.55 9.80
CA LEU A 116 -18.38 13.68 10.96
C LEU A 116 -18.18 14.50 12.24
N GLU A 117 -17.31 15.51 12.22
CA GLU A 117 -17.06 16.38 13.38
C GLU A 117 -18.32 17.14 13.81
N LEU A 118 -19.12 17.62 12.86
CA LEU A 118 -20.40 18.27 13.14
C LEU A 118 -21.39 17.31 13.79
N GLN A 119 -21.53 16.08 13.28
CA GLN A 119 -22.44 15.09 13.85
C GLN A 119 -22.01 14.58 15.22
N LEU A 120 -20.70 14.51 15.49
CA LEU A 120 -20.16 14.17 16.80
C LEU A 120 -20.44 15.25 17.85
N LYS A 121 -20.43 16.54 17.46
CA LYS A 121 -20.87 17.64 18.35
C LYS A 121 -22.35 17.52 18.73
N LEU A 122 -23.20 17.07 17.81
CA LEU A 122 -24.63 16.84 18.07
C LEU A 122 -24.89 15.56 18.87
N ASN A 123 -24.04 14.53 18.70
CA ASN A 123 -24.19 13.23 19.35
C ASN A 123 -22.90 12.78 20.08
N PRO A 124 -22.52 13.42 21.20
CA PRO A 124 -21.24 13.14 21.88
C PRO A 124 -21.06 11.68 22.33
N GLN A 125 -22.17 10.95 22.57
CA GLN A 125 -22.14 9.54 22.98
C GLN A 125 -21.54 8.61 21.91
N MET A 126 -21.54 9.01 20.64
CA MET A 126 -21.01 8.22 19.53
C MET A 126 -19.48 8.33 19.41
N GLU A 127 -18.85 9.30 20.06
CA GLU A 127 -17.41 9.60 19.95
C GLU A 127 -16.52 8.40 20.32
N LYS A 128 -17.01 7.52 21.21
CA LYS A 128 -16.29 6.30 21.62
C LYS A 128 -15.96 5.36 20.45
N TYR A 129 -16.80 5.33 19.41
CA TYR A 129 -16.63 4.46 18.24
C TYR A 129 -15.54 4.97 17.27
N PHE A 130 -15.09 6.22 17.45
CA PHE A 130 -14.13 6.89 16.57
C PHE A 130 -12.77 7.11 17.24
N LYS A 131 -12.63 6.80 18.53
CA LYS A 131 -11.36 6.92 19.28
C LYS A 131 -10.54 5.63 19.13
N GLY A 132 -9.29 5.76 18.65
CA GLY A 132 -8.42 4.68 18.16
C GLY A 132 -7.84 3.70 19.19
N ASN A 133 -8.62 3.23 20.17
CA ASN A 133 -8.15 2.31 21.22
C ASN A 133 -8.64 0.86 21.09
N HIS A 134 -9.30 0.51 19.99
CA HIS A 134 -9.73 -0.85 19.67
C HIS A 134 -9.15 -1.27 18.31
N GLY A 135 -8.91 -2.58 18.12
CA GLY A 135 -8.18 -3.15 16.96
C GLY A 135 -8.50 -2.50 15.59
N GLU A 136 -9.46 -3.05 14.85
CA GLU A 136 -9.84 -2.54 13.53
C GLU A 136 -10.65 -1.23 13.61
N HIS A 137 -9.98 -0.13 13.94
CA HIS A 137 -10.57 1.19 14.16
C HIS A 137 -11.26 1.80 12.92
N PHE A 138 -12.20 2.71 13.12
CA PHE A 138 -12.80 3.49 12.04
C PHE A 138 -11.77 4.32 11.27
N PHE A 139 -11.88 4.37 9.94
CA PHE A 139 -11.06 5.27 9.14
C PHE A 139 -11.85 5.97 8.02
N VAL A 140 -11.35 7.13 7.59
CA VAL A 140 -11.74 7.80 6.34
C VAL A 140 -10.47 8.00 5.51
N LYS A 141 -10.33 7.27 4.42
CA LYS A 141 -9.15 7.29 3.53
C LYS A 141 -9.57 7.56 2.09
N ASN A 142 -8.65 8.05 1.28
CA ASN A 142 -8.87 8.23 -0.15
C ASN A 142 -8.25 7.08 -0.96
N LEU A 143 -8.52 7.06 -2.27
CA LEU A 143 -8.04 6.05 -3.22
C LEU A 143 -6.50 5.86 -3.20
N GLU A 144 -5.73 6.91 -2.90
CA GLU A 144 -4.27 6.88 -2.91
C GLU A 144 -3.67 6.36 -1.59
N THR A 145 -4.42 6.47 -0.49
CA THR A 145 -3.97 6.15 0.88
C THR A 145 -4.54 4.85 1.44
N ILE A 146 -5.57 4.29 0.78
CA ILE A 146 -6.19 3.04 1.22
C ILE A 146 -5.35 1.83 0.78
N GLN A 147 -4.52 1.33 1.69
CA GLN A 147 -3.71 0.13 1.46
C GLN A 147 -3.58 -0.69 2.74
N GLY A 148 -3.78 -2.00 2.63
CA GLY A 148 -3.62 -2.93 3.75
C GLY A 148 -4.75 -2.92 4.78
N ASP A 149 -5.60 -1.88 4.80
CA ASP A 149 -6.76 -1.83 5.71
C ASP A 149 -7.97 -2.59 5.17
N GLU A 150 -8.57 -3.39 6.03
CA GLU A 150 -9.76 -4.19 5.72
C GLU A 150 -10.79 -4.03 6.84
N ARG A 151 -12.08 -3.99 6.47
CA ARG A 151 -13.17 -3.83 7.43
C ARG A 151 -14.34 -4.74 7.06
N ASP A 152 -15.19 -5.03 8.02
CA ASP A 152 -16.40 -5.80 7.78
C ASP A 152 -17.31 -5.05 6.82
N VAL A 153 -17.41 -3.73 7.00
CA VAL A 153 -18.16 -2.83 6.14
C VAL A 153 -17.24 -1.75 5.57
N ILE A 154 -17.28 -1.56 4.24
CA ILE A 154 -16.66 -0.41 3.56
C ILE A 154 -17.75 0.43 2.91
N MET A 155 -17.70 1.74 3.14
CA MET A 155 -18.54 2.73 2.47
C MET A 155 -17.68 3.55 1.53
N VAL A 156 -18.02 3.58 0.25
CA VAL A 156 -17.29 4.28 -0.79
C VAL A 156 -18.07 5.50 -1.23
N SER A 157 -17.50 6.69 -1.01
CA SER A 157 -18.02 7.95 -1.56
C SER A 157 -17.32 8.24 -2.89
N VAL A 158 -18.07 8.20 -3.99
CA VAL A 158 -17.56 8.55 -5.31
C VAL A 158 -17.23 10.05 -5.35
N GLY A 159 -18.09 10.90 -4.79
CA GLY A 159 -17.91 12.36 -4.66
C GLY A 159 -17.94 13.15 -5.97
N TYR A 160 -17.54 12.52 -7.08
CA TYR A 160 -17.72 12.99 -8.45
C TYR A 160 -19.11 12.60 -8.98
N GLY A 161 -19.66 13.38 -9.90
CA GLY A 161 -20.98 13.09 -10.43
C GLY A 161 -21.60 14.22 -11.24
N PHE A 162 -22.91 14.18 -11.41
CA PHE A 162 -23.69 15.26 -12.03
C PHE A 162 -23.52 16.57 -11.25
N ASP A 163 -23.23 17.66 -11.97
CA ASP A 163 -23.23 19.01 -11.43
C ASP A 163 -24.64 19.64 -11.41
N SER A 164 -24.76 20.88 -10.93
CA SER A 164 -26.06 21.57 -10.83
C SER A 164 -26.74 21.81 -12.18
N GLU A 165 -26.00 21.67 -13.28
CA GLU A 165 -26.50 21.81 -14.66
C GLU A 165 -26.89 20.45 -15.26
N GLY A 166 -26.71 19.34 -14.52
CA GLY A 166 -26.98 17.98 -14.99
C GLY A 166 -25.88 17.40 -15.87
N ASN A 167 -24.68 17.98 -15.86
CA ASN A 167 -23.55 17.49 -16.66
C ASN A 167 -22.69 16.51 -15.85
N LEU A 168 -22.41 15.33 -16.42
CA LEU A 168 -21.49 14.34 -15.86
C LEU A 168 -20.12 14.45 -16.52
N SER A 169 -19.08 14.73 -15.73
CA SER A 169 -17.71 14.73 -16.24
C SER A 169 -17.14 13.32 -16.25
N HIS A 170 -16.50 12.91 -17.35
CA HIS A 170 -15.72 11.68 -17.43
C HIS A 170 -14.31 11.80 -16.82
N ASN A 171 -14.04 12.85 -16.05
CA ASN A 171 -12.77 13.02 -15.33
C ASN A 171 -12.97 12.79 -13.83
N PHE A 172 -12.69 11.56 -13.40
CA PHE A 172 -12.79 11.08 -12.01
C PHE A 172 -11.43 11.14 -11.29
N GLY A 173 -10.54 12.03 -11.74
CA GLY A 173 -9.27 12.33 -11.07
C GLY A 173 -8.37 11.09 -10.94
N PRO A 174 -8.04 10.63 -9.72
CA PRO A 174 -7.14 9.49 -9.51
C PRO A 174 -7.57 8.18 -10.21
N VAL A 175 -8.85 8.00 -10.51
CA VAL A 175 -9.34 6.80 -11.23
C VAL A 175 -8.97 6.82 -12.72
N ASN A 176 -8.82 8.01 -13.31
CA ASN A 176 -8.46 8.18 -14.72
C ASN A 176 -6.97 8.04 -15.00
N GLN A 177 -6.13 8.14 -13.95
CA GLN A 177 -4.68 8.09 -14.06
C GLN A 177 -4.18 6.64 -14.18
N ASP A 178 -2.95 6.48 -14.66
CA ASP A 178 -2.30 5.16 -14.71
C ASP A 178 -2.18 4.55 -13.31
N GLY A 179 -2.58 3.28 -13.18
CA GLY A 179 -2.66 2.58 -11.90
C GLY A 179 -3.92 2.90 -11.09
N GLY A 180 -4.77 3.83 -11.55
CA GLY A 180 -6.06 4.16 -10.93
C GLY A 180 -6.99 2.96 -10.85
N GLU A 181 -6.95 2.07 -11.86
CA GLU A 181 -7.67 0.79 -11.86
C GLU A 181 -7.27 -0.10 -10.68
N ARG A 182 -5.98 -0.14 -10.33
CA ARG A 182 -5.46 -0.99 -9.27
C ARG A 182 -5.93 -0.47 -7.93
N ARG A 183 -5.89 0.86 -7.75
CA ARG A 183 -6.37 1.50 -6.51
C ARG A 183 -7.89 1.38 -6.36
N LEU A 184 -8.64 1.46 -7.45
CA LEU A 184 -10.10 1.20 -7.47
C LEU A 184 -10.41 -0.23 -7.03
N ASN A 185 -9.74 -1.21 -7.63
CA ASN A 185 -9.89 -2.61 -7.23
C ASN A 185 -9.53 -2.82 -5.76
N VAL A 186 -8.42 -2.22 -5.31
CA VAL A 186 -8.00 -2.25 -3.92
C VAL A 186 -9.09 -1.70 -2.99
N LEU A 187 -9.65 -0.53 -3.28
CA LEU A 187 -10.70 0.10 -2.46
C LEU A 187 -11.96 -0.77 -2.37
N LEU A 188 -12.46 -1.26 -3.51
CA LEU A 188 -13.72 -2.00 -3.58
C LEU A 188 -13.60 -3.43 -3.01
N THR A 189 -12.38 -3.98 -2.90
CA THR A 189 -12.13 -5.31 -2.32
C THR A 189 -11.72 -5.29 -0.85
N ARG A 190 -11.77 -4.14 -0.17
CA ARG A 190 -11.46 -4.03 1.28
C ARG A 190 -12.58 -4.51 2.20
N ALA A 191 -13.78 -4.72 1.69
CA ALA A 191 -14.91 -5.20 2.48
C ALA A 191 -14.86 -6.72 2.66
N ARG A 192 -14.98 -7.18 3.91
CA ARG A 192 -15.23 -8.60 4.23
C ARG A 192 -16.69 -8.99 4.06
N GLU A 193 -17.63 -8.15 4.50
CA GLU A 193 -19.05 -8.51 4.53
C GLU A 193 -19.91 -7.67 3.59
N LYS A 194 -19.70 -6.34 3.60
CA LYS A 194 -20.59 -5.40 2.88
C LYS A 194 -19.81 -4.21 2.31
N CYS A 195 -20.08 -3.88 1.06
CA CYS A 195 -19.57 -2.68 0.42
C CYS A 195 -20.74 -1.83 -0.08
N LEU A 196 -20.80 -0.56 0.36
CA LEU A 196 -21.80 0.41 -0.06
C LEU A 196 -21.15 1.48 -0.92
N ILE A 197 -21.55 1.62 -2.18
CA ILE A 197 -21.10 2.70 -3.05
C ILE A 197 -22.14 3.81 -3.02
N PHE A 198 -21.74 5.04 -2.73
CA PHE A 198 -22.57 6.23 -2.76
C PHE A 198 -22.24 7.01 -4.03
N SER A 199 -23.26 7.25 -4.85
CA SER A 199 -23.11 7.95 -6.14
C SER A 199 -24.41 8.66 -6.51
N ASN A 200 -24.30 9.78 -7.23
CA ASN A 200 -25.47 10.49 -7.77
C ASN A 200 -25.86 10.05 -9.19
N PHE A 201 -25.03 9.24 -9.82
CA PHE A 201 -25.23 8.67 -11.15
C PHE A 201 -25.16 7.14 -11.09
N ARG A 202 -25.68 6.48 -12.13
CA ARG A 202 -25.71 5.03 -12.31
C ARG A 202 -24.68 4.56 -13.31
N GLY A 203 -24.38 3.26 -13.33
CA GLY A 203 -23.47 2.69 -14.32
C GLY A 203 -23.91 2.96 -15.77
N GLN A 204 -25.22 2.91 -16.01
CA GLN A 204 -25.83 3.20 -17.31
C GLN A 204 -25.65 4.66 -17.77
N ASP A 205 -25.46 5.60 -16.83
CA ASP A 205 -25.22 7.02 -17.15
C ASP A 205 -23.78 7.25 -17.68
N LEU A 206 -22.85 6.32 -17.41
CA LEU A 206 -21.49 6.34 -17.94
C LEU A 206 -21.45 5.84 -19.39
N GLN A 207 -21.66 6.75 -20.33
CA GLN A 207 -21.50 6.51 -21.76
C GLN A 207 -20.02 6.56 -22.15
N LEU A 208 -19.33 5.43 -21.98
CA LEU A 208 -17.91 5.30 -22.28
C LEU A 208 -17.69 4.84 -23.72
N GLY A 209 -16.78 5.52 -24.45
CA GLY A 209 -16.28 5.07 -25.75
C GLY A 209 -15.16 4.03 -25.61
N SER A 210 -14.76 3.43 -26.74
CA SER A 210 -13.74 2.37 -26.78
C SER A 210 -12.35 2.81 -26.27
N SER A 211 -12.06 4.11 -26.23
CA SER A 211 -10.81 4.70 -25.75
C SER A 211 -10.83 5.10 -24.27
N ALA A 212 -11.89 4.78 -23.52
CA ALA A 212 -11.99 5.14 -22.11
C ALA A 212 -10.90 4.44 -21.26
N PRO A 213 -10.29 5.15 -20.29
CA PRO A 213 -9.36 4.56 -19.33
C PRO A 213 -9.94 3.32 -18.66
N PHE A 214 -9.10 2.32 -18.41
CA PHE A 214 -9.56 1.04 -17.87
C PHE A 214 -10.20 1.19 -16.47
N GLY A 215 -9.68 2.08 -15.60
CA GLY A 215 -10.31 2.36 -14.30
C GLY A 215 -11.76 2.86 -14.39
N LEU A 216 -12.09 3.64 -15.42
CA LEU A 216 -13.46 4.10 -15.68
C LEU A 216 -14.39 2.97 -16.16
N ARG A 217 -13.87 2.09 -17.03
CA ARG A 217 -14.62 0.91 -17.48
C ARG A 217 -14.90 -0.03 -16.31
N ALA A 218 -13.91 -0.28 -15.47
CA ALA A 218 -14.08 -1.07 -14.25
C ALA A 218 -15.10 -0.42 -13.29
N LEU A 219 -15.03 0.90 -13.06
CA LEU A 219 -16.01 1.61 -12.23
C LEU A 219 -17.44 1.42 -12.74
N LYS A 220 -17.64 1.53 -14.06
CA LYS A 220 -18.93 1.28 -14.68
C LYS A 220 -19.45 -0.12 -14.35
N GLU A 221 -18.63 -1.15 -14.57
CA GLU A 221 -19.01 -2.54 -14.28
C GLU A 221 -19.35 -2.74 -12.80
N PHE A 222 -18.59 -2.13 -11.87
CA PHE A 222 -18.91 -2.18 -10.44
C PHE A 222 -20.26 -1.55 -10.11
N LEU A 223 -20.61 -0.43 -10.75
CA LEU A 223 -21.88 0.25 -10.53
C LEU A 223 -23.05 -0.54 -11.12
N GLU A 224 -22.94 -1.03 -12.35
CA GLU A 224 -23.98 -1.85 -13.00
C GLU A 224 -24.21 -3.13 -12.21
N TYR A 225 -23.13 -3.81 -11.79
CA TYR A 225 -23.24 -5.00 -10.98
C TYR A 225 -23.84 -4.75 -9.58
N ALA A 226 -23.55 -3.60 -8.97
CA ALA A 226 -24.12 -3.21 -7.68
C ALA A 226 -25.64 -2.91 -7.75
N GLU A 227 -26.16 -2.60 -8.94
CA GLU A 227 -27.59 -2.36 -9.20
C GLU A 227 -28.32 -3.64 -9.62
N GLU A 228 -27.80 -4.33 -10.64
CA GLU A 228 -28.48 -5.42 -11.33
C GLU A 228 -28.20 -6.78 -10.68
N LYS A 229 -27.09 -6.90 -9.93
CA LYS A 229 -26.56 -8.14 -9.34
C LYS A 229 -26.29 -9.27 -10.34
N THR A 230 -26.30 -8.97 -11.63
CA THR A 230 -26.01 -9.89 -12.72
C THR A 230 -24.67 -9.52 -13.32
N LEU A 231 -23.71 -10.45 -13.35
CA LEU A 231 -22.53 -10.27 -14.18
C LEU A 231 -22.92 -10.55 -15.63
N SER A 232 -22.52 -9.66 -16.53
CA SER A 232 -22.81 -9.73 -17.97
C SER A 232 -22.16 -10.95 -18.67
N HIS A 233 -21.25 -11.66 -17.99
CA HIS A 233 -20.62 -12.89 -18.46
C HIS A 233 -20.64 -14.00 -17.39
N LEU A 234 -21.78 -14.67 -17.22
CA LEU A 234 -21.77 -16.03 -16.68
C LEU A 234 -21.54 -17.00 -17.83
N ASP A 235 -20.34 -17.59 -17.87
CA ASP A 235 -20.03 -18.72 -18.76
C ASP A 235 -21.17 -19.75 -18.68
N MET A 236 -21.90 -19.87 -19.79
CA MET A 236 -22.82 -20.98 -20.02
C MET A 236 -21.98 -22.26 -20.11
N ILE A 237 -21.78 -22.94 -18.99
CA ILE A 237 -21.19 -24.28 -19.02
C ILE A 237 -22.22 -25.22 -19.63
N GLN A 238 -21.83 -25.82 -20.76
CA GLN A 238 -22.53 -26.90 -21.44
C GLN A 238 -22.90 -28.00 -20.44
N GLN A 239 -24.17 -28.43 -20.46
CA GLN A 239 -24.59 -29.69 -19.83
C GLN A 239 -23.67 -30.81 -20.32
N THR A 240 -22.94 -31.44 -19.40
CA THR A 240 -22.14 -32.63 -19.73
C THR A 240 -22.84 -33.85 -19.17
N ALA A 241 -22.63 -35.01 -19.79
CA ALA A 241 -23.37 -36.24 -19.52
C ALA A 241 -23.16 -36.84 -18.11
N ASP A 242 -22.27 -36.27 -17.27
CA ASP A 242 -21.98 -36.71 -15.91
C ASP A 242 -23.01 -36.25 -14.84
N ASP A 243 -24.11 -35.63 -15.28
CA ASP A 243 -25.13 -35.03 -14.41
C ASP A 243 -26.20 -36.01 -13.89
N ALA A 244 -26.16 -37.29 -14.25
CA ALA A 244 -27.24 -38.25 -13.95
C ALA A 244 -27.49 -38.46 -12.45
N PHE A 245 -26.44 -38.41 -11.62
CA PHE A 245 -26.59 -38.50 -10.16
C PHE A 245 -27.17 -37.21 -9.57
N GLU A 246 -26.63 -36.05 -9.96
CA GLU A 246 -27.13 -34.74 -9.52
C GLU A 246 -28.60 -34.55 -9.92
N GLU A 247 -28.96 -34.96 -11.15
CA GLU A 247 -30.33 -34.94 -11.66
C GLU A 247 -31.25 -35.82 -10.80
N ALA A 248 -30.83 -37.05 -10.49
CA ALA A 248 -31.65 -37.95 -9.68
C ALA A 248 -31.92 -37.44 -8.26
N VAL A 249 -31.00 -36.66 -7.68
CA VAL A 249 -31.19 -36.00 -6.38
C VAL A 249 -32.08 -34.76 -6.54
N PHE A 250 -31.88 -33.98 -7.60
CA PHE A 250 -32.70 -32.80 -7.92
C PHE A 250 -34.17 -33.17 -8.15
N GLU A 251 -34.45 -34.18 -8.98
CA GLU A 251 -35.80 -34.69 -9.24
C GLU A 251 -36.45 -35.17 -7.93
N PHE A 252 -35.72 -35.95 -7.13
CA PHE A 252 -36.23 -36.45 -5.84
C PHE A 252 -36.65 -35.32 -4.90
N LEU A 253 -35.83 -34.28 -4.73
CA LEU A 253 -36.16 -33.15 -3.86
C LEU A 253 -37.34 -32.33 -4.42
N SER A 254 -37.38 -32.15 -5.74
CA SER A 254 -38.47 -31.43 -6.43
C SER A 254 -39.80 -32.15 -6.29
N GLU A 255 -39.82 -33.48 -6.42
CA GLU A 255 -41.01 -34.33 -6.22
C GLU A 255 -41.56 -34.25 -4.79
N HIS A 256 -40.69 -33.97 -3.80
CA HIS A 256 -41.07 -33.80 -2.41
C HIS A 256 -41.45 -32.34 -2.07
N GLY A 257 -41.57 -31.47 -3.08
CA GLY A 257 -42.07 -30.10 -2.95
C GLY A 257 -41.03 -29.07 -2.53
N TYR A 258 -39.74 -29.41 -2.54
CA TYR A 258 -38.67 -28.47 -2.24
C TYR A 258 -38.20 -27.75 -3.52
N GLU A 259 -38.03 -26.43 -3.43
CA GLU A 259 -37.42 -25.65 -4.50
C GLU A 259 -35.88 -25.76 -4.39
N VAL A 260 -35.23 -26.19 -5.48
CA VAL A 260 -33.79 -26.47 -5.50
C VAL A 260 -33.13 -25.72 -6.64
N HIS A 261 -32.04 -25.00 -6.34
CA HIS A 261 -31.19 -24.40 -7.36
C HIS A 261 -29.97 -25.29 -7.59
N ARG A 262 -29.65 -25.54 -8.87
CA ARG A 262 -28.48 -26.32 -9.27
C ARG A 262 -27.29 -25.40 -9.48
N ARG A 263 -26.09 -25.87 -9.13
CA ARG A 263 -24.80 -25.22 -9.42
C ARG A 263 -24.79 -23.75 -9.02
N VAL A 264 -25.06 -23.48 -7.75
CA VAL A 264 -25.08 -22.13 -7.18
C VAL A 264 -23.66 -21.60 -7.01
N GLY A 265 -23.36 -20.42 -7.56
CA GLY A 265 -22.11 -19.66 -7.35
C GLY A 265 -21.51 -19.01 -8.59
N CYS A 266 -20.29 -18.49 -8.49
CA CYS A 266 -19.56 -17.79 -9.56
C CYS A 266 -18.13 -18.35 -9.76
N ALA A 267 -17.46 -17.93 -10.84
CA ALA A 267 -16.21 -18.50 -11.40
C ALA A 267 -15.38 -19.42 -10.48
N GLY A 268 -15.15 -20.65 -10.95
CA GLY A 268 -14.23 -21.61 -10.32
C GLY A 268 -14.81 -22.52 -9.24
N PHE A 269 -15.91 -22.15 -8.58
CA PHE A 269 -16.57 -23.01 -7.59
C PHE A 269 -18.10 -22.89 -7.65
N ARG A 270 -18.80 -24.01 -7.47
CA ARG A 270 -20.26 -24.10 -7.38
C ARG A 270 -20.68 -25.08 -6.28
N VAL A 271 -21.77 -24.78 -5.60
CA VAL A 271 -22.49 -25.77 -4.78
C VAL A 271 -23.41 -26.55 -5.70
N ASP A 272 -23.29 -27.87 -5.73
CA ASP A 272 -23.94 -28.72 -6.74
C ASP A 272 -25.47 -28.58 -6.71
N LEU A 273 -26.08 -28.64 -5.51
CA LEU A 273 -27.49 -28.38 -5.29
C LEU A 273 -27.68 -27.53 -4.03
N ALA A 274 -28.63 -26.59 -4.06
CA ALA A 274 -28.99 -25.78 -2.90
C ALA A 274 -30.50 -25.72 -2.73
N VAL A 275 -31.00 -26.15 -1.57
CA VAL A 275 -32.42 -26.15 -1.21
C VAL A 275 -32.78 -24.76 -0.69
N LEU A 276 -33.81 -24.13 -1.25
CA LEU A 276 -34.28 -22.82 -0.81
C LEU A 276 -35.01 -22.94 0.52
N ASP A 277 -34.91 -21.87 1.33
CA ASP A 277 -35.69 -21.73 2.53
C ASP A 277 -37.12 -21.24 2.19
N PRO A 278 -38.18 -22.04 2.46
CA PRO A 278 -39.55 -21.64 2.18
C PRO A 278 -40.02 -20.42 2.97
N GLU A 279 -39.44 -20.19 4.16
CA GLU A 279 -39.80 -19.06 5.04
C GLU A 279 -39.08 -17.76 4.63
N TYR A 280 -37.92 -17.87 3.98
CA TYR A 280 -37.08 -16.74 3.60
C TYR A 280 -36.60 -16.84 2.14
N PRO A 281 -37.44 -16.44 1.17
CA PRO A 281 -37.08 -16.44 -0.25
C PRO A 281 -35.79 -15.63 -0.50
N GLY A 282 -34.80 -16.27 -1.13
CA GLY A 282 -33.47 -15.68 -1.39
C GLY A 282 -32.36 -16.16 -0.43
N ARG A 283 -32.69 -17.03 0.53
CA ARG A 283 -31.73 -17.79 1.35
C ARG A 283 -31.82 -19.28 1.05
N TYR A 284 -30.69 -19.97 1.21
CA TYR A 284 -30.59 -21.41 1.09
C TYR A 284 -30.59 -22.06 2.47
N LEU A 285 -31.47 -23.05 2.63
CA LEU A 285 -31.58 -23.87 3.82
C LEU A 285 -30.43 -24.87 3.93
N LEU A 286 -30.10 -25.52 2.82
CA LEU A 286 -29.11 -26.59 2.76
C LEU A 286 -28.36 -26.57 1.43
N GLY A 287 -27.03 -26.54 1.50
CA GLY A 287 -26.16 -26.85 0.39
C GLY A 287 -25.82 -28.34 0.37
N ILE A 288 -25.97 -28.98 -0.79
CA ILE A 288 -25.64 -30.38 -1.01
C ILE A 288 -24.46 -30.44 -1.98
N ALA A 289 -23.45 -31.21 -1.61
CA ALA A 289 -22.36 -31.55 -2.52
C ALA A 289 -22.33 -33.03 -2.85
N CYS A 290 -22.12 -33.29 -4.13
CA CYS A 290 -22.01 -34.58 -4.76
C CYS A 290 -20.53 -34.87 -5.08
N ASP A 291 -20.23 -36.14 -5.38
CA ASP A 291 -18.91 -36.63 -5.79
C ASP A 291 -18.68 -36.54 -7.32
N GLY A 292 -19.32 -35.56 -7.97
CA GLY A 292 -19.26 -35.32 -9.42
C GLY A 292 -17.95 -34.72 -9.94
N PRO A 293 -17.89 -34.27 -11.20
CA PRO A 293 -16.68 -33.76 -11.84
C PRO A 293 -15.96 -32.66 -11.03
N MET A 294 -16.71 -31.78 -10.36
CA MET A 294 -16.13 -30.71 -9.52
C MET A 294 -15.49 -31.20 -8.21
N TYR A 295 -15.85 -32.40 -7.74
CA TYR A 295 -15.13 -33.09 -6.68
C TYR A 295 -13.78 -33.62 -7.19
N GLN A 296 -13.74 -34.10 -8.43
CA GLN A 296 -12.55 -34.73 -9.04
C GLN A 296 -11.47 -33.74 -9.47
N THR A 297 -11.82 -32.47 -9.74
CA THR A 297 -10.85 -31.44 -10.19
C THR A 297 -9.83 -31.04 -9.12
N SER A 298 -10.09 -31.27 -7.84
CA SER A 298 -9.16 -30.96 -6.75
C SER A 298 -8.17 -32.11 -6.51
N ARG A 299 -6.88 -31.84 -6.68
CA ARG A 299 -5.81 -32.86 -6.65
C ARG A 299 -5.60 -33.50 -5.28
N VAL A 300 -5.91 -32.80 -4.19
CA VAL A 300 -5.60 -33.23 -2.81
C VAL A 300 -6.88 -33.50 -2.02
N ALA A 301 -6.91 -34.58 -1.23
CA ALA A 301 -8.07 -34.93 -0.38
C ALA A 301 -8.38 -33.86 0.68
N ARG A 302 -7.35 -33.20 1.23
CA ARG A 302 -7.51 -32.08 2.17
C ARG A 302 -8.39 -30.95 1.61
N ASP A 303 -8.18 -30.60 0.33
CA ASP A 303 -8.91 -29.54 -0.34
C ASP A 303 -10.35 -29.97 -0.65
N ARG A 304 -10.52 -31.23 -1.09
CA ARG A 304 -11.82 -31.84 -1.41
C ARG A 304 -12.73 -31.99 -0.19
N ASP A 305 -12.19 -32.54 0.88
CA ASP A 305 -13.00 -33.11 1.95
C ASP A 305 -13.08 -32.21 3.18
N ARG A 306 -11.99 -31.48 3.51
CA ARG A 306 -11.89 -30.65 4.71
C ARG A 306 -12.03 -29.16 4.43
N LEU A 307 -11.11 -28.59 3.65
CA LEU A 307 -10.99 -27.13 3.48
C LEU A 307 -12.27 -26.52 2.89
N ARG A 308 -12.80 -27.15 1.83
CA ARG A 308 -14.04 -26.73 1.17
C ARG A 308 -15.23 -26.66 2.13
N GLN A 309 -15.43 -27.71 2.92
CA GLN A 309 -16.53 -27.77 3.88
C GLN A 309 -16.34 -26.73 4.99
N GLN A 310 -15.09 -26.53 5.45
CA GLN A 310 -14.78 -25.55 6.48
C GLN A 310 -15.07 -24.12 6.00
N ILE A 311 -14.67 -23.76 4.77
CA ILE A 311 -14.93 -22.43 4.21
C ILE A 311 -16.44 -22.20 4.02
N LEU A 312 -17.16 -23.14 3.41
CA LEU A 312 -18.60 -23.01 3.21
C LEU A 312 -19.37 -22.88 4.54
N LYS A 313 -19.03 -23.70 5.54
CA LYS A 313 -19.59 -23.57 6.89
C LYS A 313 -19.26 -22.21 7.51
N GLY A 314 -18.03 -21.73 7.33
CA GLY A 314 -17.62 -20.39 7.75
C GLY A 314 -18.44 -19.28 7.08
N LEU A 315 -18.88 -19.45 5.84
CA LEU A 315 -19.78 -18.54 5.14
C LEU A 315 -21.25 -18.64 5.59
N GLY A 316 -21.56 -19.53 6.53
CA GLY A 316 -22.92 -19.76 7.03
C GLY A 316 -23.69 -20.84 6.29
N TRP A 317 -23.06 -21.60 5.38
CA TRP A 317 -23.73 -22.75 4.77
C TRP A 317 -23.93 -23.88 5.77
N ARG A 318 -25.18 -24.33 5.88
CA ARG A 318 -25.46 -25.68 6.34
C ARG A 318 -25.23 -26.60 5.15
N PHE A 319 -24.36 -27.60 5.34
CA PHE A 319 -23.79 -28.33 4.22
C PHE A 319 -23.79 -29.84 4.47
N HIS A 320 -24.37 -30.59 3.54
CA HIS A 320 -24.45 -32.05 3.57
C HIS A 320 -23.79 -32.66 2.33
N ARG A 321 -23.01 -33.73 2.53
CA ARG A 321 -22.34 -34.43 1.43
C ARG A 321 -23.09 -35.72 1.11
N LEU A 322 -23.37 -35.93 -0.17
CA LEU A 322 -23.94 -37.16 -0.70
C LEU A 322 -22.93 -37.85 -1.63
N TRP A 323 -22.78 -39.16 -1.44
CA TRP A 323 -21.95 -40.00 -2.30
C TRP A 323 -22.83 -40.76 -3.28
N SER A 324 -22.47 -40.74 -4.56
CA SER A 324 -23.16 -41.49 -5.61
C SER A 324 -23.27 -42.98 -5.25
N THR A 325 -22.21 -43.57 -4.70
CA THR A 325 -22.16 -44.98 -4.29
C THR A 325 -23.21 -45.35 -3.24
N ASP A 326 -23.42 -44.49 -2.24
CA ASP A 326 -24.44 -44.69 -1.21
C ASP A 326 -25.85 -44.49 -1.77
N TRP A 327 -26.03 -43.49 -2.64
CA TRP A 327 -27.32 -43.23 -3.28
C TRP A 327 -27.78 -44.39 -4.15
N TYR A 328 -26.89 -44.99 -4.95
CA TYR A 328 -27.27 -46.12 -5.81
C TYR A 328 -27.45 -47.44 -5.05
N ARG A 329 -26.68 -47.68 -3.98
CA ARG A 329 -26.76 -48.93 -3.21
C ARG A 329 -27.88 -48.94 -2.17
N ASN A 330 -28.08 -47.81 -1.48
CA ASN A 330 -28.95 -47.68 -0.32
C ASN A 330 -29.98 -46.54 -0.49
N ARG A 331 -30.52 -46.37 -1.71
CA ARG A 331 -31.34 -45.21 -2.10
C ARG A 331 -32.42 -44.84 -1.08
N GLY A 332 -33.24 -45.81 -0.67
CA GLY A 332 -34.36 -45.54 0.25
C GLY A 332 -33.93 -45.07 1.64
N GLU A 333 -32.75 -45.50 2.14
CA GLU A 333 -32.23 -45.04 3.42
C GLU A 333 -31.62 -43.64 3.31
N VAL A 334 -30.85 -43.39 2.25
CA VAL A 334 -30.25 -42.07 2.00
C VAL A 334 -31.32 -41.01 1.77
N GLN A 335 -32.36 -41.32 1.00
CA GLN A 335 -33.52 -40.44 0.79
C GLN A 335 -34.21 -40.07 2.12
N LYS A 336 -34.46 -41.05 2.99
CA LYS A 336 -35.05 -40.80 4.31
C LYS A 336 -34.17 -39.92 5.18
N ARG A 337 -32.85 -40.16 5.20
CA ARG A 337 -31.89 -39.33 5.96
C ARG A 337 -31.85 -37.90 5.43
N LEU A 338 -31.85 -37.71 4.10
CA LEU A 338 -31.83 -36.39 3.49
C LEU A 338 -33.09 -35.59 3.83
N LEU A 339 -34.27 -36.22 3.77
CA LEU A 339 -35.52 -35.58 4.18
C LEU A 339 -35.53 -35.24 5.68
N ALA A 340 -35.09 -36.17 6.53
CA ALA A 340 -35.02 -35.93 7.97
C ALA A 340 -34.12 -34.73 8.33
N ILE A 341 -32.98 -34.57 7.63
CA ILE A 341 -32.11 -33.40 7.80
C ILE A 341 -32.85 -32.12 7.38
N ILE A 342 -33.53 -32.12 6.23
CA ILE A 342 -34.27 -30.93 5.78
C ILE A 342 -35.38 -30.57 6.78
N GLU A 343 -36.12 -31.55 7.29
CA GLU A 343 -37.17 -31.36 8.30
C GLU A 343 -36.61 -30.84 9.65
N GLU A 344 -35.47 -31.38 10.11
CA GLU A 344 -34.76 -30.90 11.30
C GLU A 344 -34.35 -29.44 11.12
N LEU A 345 -33.76 -29.11 9.97
CA LEU A 345 -33.37 -27.75 9.63
C LEU A 345 -34.58 -26.80 9.52
N LEU A 346 -35.73 -27.32 9.09
CA LEU A 346 -36.97 -26.54 9.05
C LEU A 346 -37.52 -26.25 10.46
N GLY A 347 -37.32 -27.18 11.40
CA GLY A 347 -37.83 -27.09 12.79
C GLY A 347 -36.98 -26.26 13.76
N GLU A 348 -35.74 -25.90 13.41
CA GLU A 348 -34.91 -25.01 14.22
C GLU A 348 -35.39 -23.55 14.14
N ASP A 349 -35.45 -22.87 15.30
CA ASP A 349 -35.82 -21.45 15.39
C ASP A 349 -34.69 -20.57 14.83
N ARG A 350 -34.82 -20.21 13.55
CA ARG A 350 -33.81 -19.52 12.74
C ARG A 350 -33.95 -18.00 12.90
N GLY A 351 -33.76 -17.52 14.13
CA GLY A 351 -33.50 -16.10 14.39
C GLY A 351 -32.30 -15.59 13.58
N LYS A 352 -32.11 -14.26 13.46
CA LYS A 352 -30.98 -13.63 12.75
C LYS A 352 -29.63 -14.12 13.30
N GLU A 353 -29.15 -15.28 12.86
CA GLU A 353 -27.87 -15.83 13.30
C GLU A 353 -26.76 -14.94 12.74
N ALA A 354 -26.00 -14.32 13.64
CA ALA A 354 -24.76 -13.65 13.31
C ALA A 354 -23.76 -14.71 12.82
N ILE A 355 -23.28 -14.55 11.59
CA ILE A 355 -22.27 -15.44 11.01
C ILE A 355 -20.99 -15.29 11.86
N PRO A 356 -20.47 -16.36 12.48
CA PRO A 356 -19.27 -16.25 13.30
C PRO A 356 -18.06 -15.80 12.45
N PRO A 357 -17.08 -15.10 13.05
CA PRO A 357 -15.82 -14.78 12.39
C PRO A 357 -15.18 -16.06 11.86
N VAL A 358 -14.70 -16.04 10.60
CA VAL A 358 -13.79 -17.08 10.13
C VAL A 358 -12.53 -16.89 10.96
N GLU A 359 -12.26 -17.81 11.90
CA GLU A 359 -10.90 -17.96 12.41
C GLU A 359 -10.02 -18.16 11.18
N GLU A 360 -9.15 -17.19 10.89
CA GLU A 360 -8.11 -17.35 9.88
C GLU A 360 -7.51 -18.72 10.12
N ALA A 361 -7.62 -19.58 9.11
CA ALA A 361 -7.21 -20.97 9.26
C ALA A 361 -5.76 -20.96 9.73
N GLY A 362 -5.57 -21.23 11.02
CA GLY A 362 -4.27 -21.49 11.60
C GLY A 362 -3.72 -22.68 10.83
N ILE A 363 -2.89 -22.40 9.84
CA ILE A 363 -1.90 -23.35 9.38
C ILE A 363 -0.95 -23.45 10.56
N ILE A 364 -1.34 -24.25 11.56
CA ILE A 364 -0.42 -24.77 12.56
C ILE A 364 0.56 -25.61 11.74
N SER A 365 1.69 -25.00 11.38
CA SER A 365 2.89 -25.75 11.06
C SER A 365 3.31 -26.43 12.34
N SER A 366 2.77 -27.62 12.60
CA SER A 366 3.35 -28.55 13.54
C SER A 366 4.69 -29.01 12.95
N VAL A 367 5.70 -28.19 13.13
CA VAL A 367 7.11 -28.57 13.07
C VAL A 367 7.72 -28.14 14.40
N GLU A 368 7.19 -28.69 15.49
CA GLU A 368 7.95 -28.89 16.70
C GLU A 368 8.18 -30.39 16.83
N GLY A 369 9.42 -30.80 16.60
CA GLY A 369 9.87 -32.18 16.67
C GLY A 369 10.83 -32.53 15.54
N GLY A 370 12.10 -32.16 15.69
CA GLY A 370 13.16 -32.70 14.83
C GLY A 370 14.34 -31.80 14.47
N GLU A 371 14.66 -30.75 15.24
CA GLU A 371 15.96 -30.05 15.09
C GLU A 371 16.86 -30.33 16.29
N SER A 372 17.20 -31.60 16.48
CA SER A 372 18.33 -32.01 17.32
C SER A 372 18.79 -33.38 16.86
N GLU A 373 19.33 -33.47 15.65
CA GLU A 373 20.19 -34.58 15.15
C GLU A 373 20.40 -34.44 13.62
N ILE A 374 21.05 -33.37 13.13
CA ILE A 374 21.94 -33.40 11.95
C ILE A 374 22.92 -32.23 12.16
N ARG A 375 23.84 -32.38 13.10
CA ARG A 375 25.03 -31.50 13.20
C ARG A 375 26.21 -32.25 13.79
N SER A 376 26.53 -33.38 13.19
CA SER A 376 27.83 -34.06 13.35
C SER A 376 27.90 -35.16 12.30
N THR A 377 29.04 -35.26 11.61
CA THR A 377 29.34 -36.14 10.46
C THR A 377 28.84 -35.55 9.12
N VAL A 378 29.64 -35.24 8.09
CA VAL A 378 30.99 -35.67 7.70
C VAL A 378 31.65 -34.52 6.93
N GLU A 379 32.78 -34.02 7.43
CA GLU A 379 33.89 -33.56 6.58
C GLU A 379 34.71 -34.81 6.20
N GLU A 380 35.32 -34.73 5.01
CA GLU A 380 36.21 -35.73 4.37
C GLU A 380 35.53 -36.94 3.72
N THR A 381 35.55 -37.03 2.38
CA THR A 381 36.50 -37.89 1.65
C THR A 381 36.40 -37.63 0.12
N THR A 382 37.57 -37.71 -0.50
CA THR A 382 38.00 -37.46 -1.88
C THR A 382 37.46 -38.39 -2.99
N THR A 383 37.43 -37.85 -4.23
CA THR A 383 37.65 -38.47 -5.57
C THR A 383 37.03 -39.84 -5.91
N GLU A 384 36.19 -39.88 -6.96
CA GLU A 384 36.48 -40.58 -8.24
C GLU A 384 35.34 -40.42 -9.28
N LYS A 385 35.73 -40.51 -10.56
CA LYS A 385 34.90 -40.43 -11.77
C LYS A 385 34.10 -41.72 -12.00
N VAL A 386 32.85 -41.64 -12.50
CA VAL A 386 32.29 -42.58 -13.49
C VAL A 386 31.28 -41.86 -14.41
N THR A 387 31.35 -42.25 -15.68
CA THR A 387 30.63 -41.80 -16.87
C THR A 387 29.22 -42.38 -17.05
N ASP A 388 28.52 -41.81 -18.04
CA ASP A 388 27.52 -42.40 -18.93
C ASP A 388 26.03 -42.01 -18.83
N LEU A 389 25.60 -41.49 -19.99
CA LEU A 389 24.32 -41.04 -20.58
C LEU A 389 23.30 -42.19 -20.77
N PRO A 390 21.99 -41.97 -21.11
CA PRO A 390 21.49 -41.18 -22.27
C PRO A 390 20.28 -40.26 -21.96
N SER A 391 20.21 -39.01 -22.45
CA SER A 391 19.83 -38.51 -23.79
C SER A 391 18.52 -39.06 -24.39
N VAL A 392 17.47 -38.24 -24.36
CA VAL A 392 16.30 -38.33 -25.26
C VAL A 392 16.15 -36.98 -25.96
N GLU A 393 16.33 -37.00 -27.27
CA GLU A 393 16.13 -35.88 -28.20
C GLU A 393 14.64 -35.59 -28.39
N TYR A 394 14.28 -34.31 -28.50
CA TYR A 394 13.22 -33.88 -29.41
C TYR A 394 13.71 -32.68 -30.22
N THR A 395 13.64 -32.88 -31.53
CA THR A 395 14.03 -32.01 -32.63
C THR A 395 13.27 -30.68 -32.66
N GLU A 396 14.01 -29.62 -32.95
CA GLU A 396 13.54 -28.30 -33.38
C GLU A 396 12.70 -28.39 -34.66
N ASP A 397 11.68 -27.54 -34.77
CA ASP A 397 11.55 -26.68 -35.96
C ASP A 397 10.58 -25.52 -35.70
N ARG A 398 11.10 -24.29 -35.73
CA ARG A 398 10.61 -23.16 -36.55
C ARG A 398 11.13 -21.82 -36.04
N THR A 399 11.93 -21.23 -36.90
CA THR A 399 12.49 -19.88 -36.91
C THR A 399 11.44 -18.77 -36.78
N PRO A 400 11.87 -17.59 -36.30
CA PRO A 400 11.65 -16.38 -37.09
C PRO A 400 12.96 -15.61 -37.36
N LYS A 401 12.91 -14.91 -38.49
CA LYS A 401 13.95 -14.13 -39.17
C LYS A 401 14.47 -12.94 -38.34
N GLU A 402 15.78 -12.71 -38.46
CA GLU A 402 16.45 -11.43 -38.22
C GLU A 402 16.11 -10.41 -39.32
N THR A 403 16.11 -9.12 -38.97
CA THR A 403 16.95 -8.08 -39.61
C THR A 403 16.98 -6.78 -38.81
N ASP A 404 18.20 -6.37 -38.44
CA ASP A 404 18.81 -5.03 -38.30
C ASP A 404 18.27 -3.97 -37.31
N GLN A 405 19.01 -3.65 -36.23
CA GLN A 405 20.12 -2.65 -36.08
C GLN A 405 19.60 -1.19 -36.01
N THR A 406 19.69 -0.43 -34.90
CA THR A 406 20.89 0.09 -34.22
C THR A 406 20.53 0.74 -32.85
N PRO A 407 21.49 1.05 -31.95
CA PRO A 407 21.27 1.35 -30.53
C PRO A 407 21.08 2.85 -30.24
N GLU A 408 20.21 3.18 -29.28
CA GLU A 408 20.20 4.48 -28.59
C GLU A 408 20.54 4.28 -27.11
N GLU A 409 21.38 5.18 -26.62
CA GLU A 409 22.14 5.14 -25.38
C GLU A 409 21.31 5.33 -24.10
N GLY A 410 21.91 4.93 -22.98
CA GLY A 410 21.34 4.76 -21.65
C GLY A 410 20.50 5.92 -21.09
N ARG A 411 19.39 5.55 -20.45
CA ARG A 411 18.73 6.33 -19.39
C ARG A 411 18.66 5.47 -18.14
N GLU A 412 19.34 5.91 -17.09
CA GLU A 412 19.25 5.35 -15.75
C GLU A 412 17.88 5.69 -15.14
N ASN A 413 17.25 4.70 -14.51
CA ASN A 413 15.95 4.78 -13.86
C ASN A 413 16.11 5.42 -12.47
N LYS A 414 15.54 6.61 -12.27
CA LYS A 414 15.58 7.37 -11.00
C LYS A 414 14.56 6.85 -9.98
N SER A 415 14.82 7.05 -8.70
CA SER A 415 13.93 6.66 -7.60
C SER A 415 12.78 7.67 -7.37
N PRO A 416 11.64 7.28 -6.75
CA PRO A 416 10.52 8.20 -6.49
C PRO A 416 10.86 9.42 -5.63
N LEU A 417 11.95 9.39 -4.86
CA LEU A 417 12.47 10.55 -4.13
C LEU A 417 13.25 11.51 -5.05
N GLU A 418 13.97 10.96 -6.03
CA GLU A 418 14.69 11.74 -7.06
C GLU A 418 13.71 12.38 -8.05
N GLU A 419 12.58 11.74 -8.35
CA GLU A 419 11.49 12.36 -9.12
C GLU A 419 10.80 13.50 -8.36
N ILE A 420 10.68 13.40 -7.04
CA ILE A 420 10.11 14.47 -6.19
C ILE A 420 11.10 15.63 -6.06
N GLU A 421 12.40 15.36 -5.97
CA GLU A 421 13.46 16.38 -5.97
C GLU A 421 13.55 17.10 -7.33
N ASP A 422 13.45 16.37 -8.45
CA ASP A 422 13.37 16.96 -9.79
C ASP A 422 12.12 17.86 -9.94
N ILE A 423 10.96 17.47 -9.37
CA ILE A 423 9.73 18.28 -9.39
C ILE A 423 9.87 19.55 -8.54
N ILE A 424 10.63 19.51 -7.45
CA ILE A 424 10.92 20.67 -6.61
C ILE A 424 11.88 21.62 -7.34
N GLU A 425 12.97 21.11 -7.94
CA GLU A 425 13.92 21.91 -8.74
C GLU A 425 13.26 22.56 -9.96
N LEU A 426 12.43 21.82 -10.71
CA LEU A 426 11.69 22.34 -11.87
C LEU A 426 10.69 23.45 -11.50
N SER A 427 10.16 23.43 -10.28
CA SER A 427 9.26 24.46 -9.75
C SER A 427 9.98 25.72 -9.26
N GLU A 428 11.27 25.62 -8.92
CA GLU A 428 12.11 26.76 -8.53
C GLU A 428 12.67 27.51 -9.76
N GLU A 429 12.90 26.82 -10.88
CA GLU A 429 13.35 27.44 -12.14
C GLU A 429 12.22 28.17 -12.88
N THR A 430 11.00 27.62 -12.86
CA THR A 430 9.82 28.19 -13.53
C THR A 430 9.12 29.20 -12.63
N GLY A 431 9.72 30.39 -12.50
CA GLY A 431 9.13 31.47 -11.70
C GLY A 431 7.80 32.01 -12.25
N GLU A 432 6.72 31.26 -12.06
CA GLU A 432 5.34 31.65 -12.29
C GLU A 432 4.67 32.00 -10.96
N THR A 433 4.38 33.29 -10.82
CA THR A 433 3.64 33.86 -9.70
C THR A 433 2.16 33.52 -9.81
N SER A 434 1.64 32.63 -8.97
CA SER A 434 0.31 32.81 -8.36
C SER A 434 0.16 32.01 -7.07
N SER A 435 -0.53 32.63 -6.11
CA SER A 435 -0.90 32.21 -4.75
C SER A 435 -1.03 30.70 -4.52
N ASN A 436 -0.03 30.09 -3.87
CA ASN A 436 0.02 28.65 -3.57
C ASN A 436 0.56 28.36 -2.14
N ASP A 437 0.27 29.25 -1.18
CA ASP A 437 0.79 29.15 0.20
C ASP A 437 0.28 27.92 0.98
N GLY A 438 -0.75 27.21 0.51
CA GLY A 438 -1.28 26.00 1.17
C GLY A 438 -0.54 24.70 0.85
N LYS A 439 0.06 24.58 -0.35
CA LYS A 439 0.69 23.33 -0.83
C LYS A 439 2.03 23.02 -0.14
N TYR A 440 2.77 24.04 0.26
CA TYR A 440 4.09 23.87 0.89
C TYR A 440 4.00 23.42 2.35
N THR A 441 2.96 23.82 3.07
CA THR A 441 2.65 23.33 4.43
C THR A 441 2.24 21.86 4.43
N GLU A 442 1.40 21.43 3.47
CA GLU A 442 0.95 20.04 3.36
C GLU A 442 2.10 19.06 3.07
N ILE A 443 3.07 19.44 2.21
CA ILE A 443 4.24 18.60 1.90
C ILE A 443 5.17 18.46 3.13
N THR A 444 5.26 19.50 3.95
CA THR A 444 6.09 19.48 5.17
C THR A 444 5.43 18.67 6.28
N GLU A 445 4.11 18.76 6.45
CA GLU A 445 3.34 17.92 7.37
C GLU A 445 3.31 16.45 6.93
N PHE A 446 3.24 16.16 5.62
CA PHE A 446 3.35 14.79 5.10
C PHE A 446 4.71 14.14 5.42
N ARG A 447 5.78 14.95 5.40
CA ARG A 447 7.14 14.51 5.77
C ARG A 447 7.24 14.15 7.26
N GLU A 448 6.61 14.94 8.13
CA GLU A 448 6.58 14.67 9.58
C GLU A 448 5.70 13.46 9.92
N ILE A 449 4.59 13.26 9.20
CA ILE A 449 3.70 12.11 9.38
C ILE A 449 4.37 10.80 8.94
N LEU A 450 5.04 10.78 7.78
CA LEU A 450 5.83 9.62 7.32
C LEU A 450 7.00 9.29 8.27
N GLU A 451 7.62 10.32 8.86
CA GLU A 451 8.67 10.15 9.87
C GLU A 451 8.15 9.52 11.17
N SER A 452 6.95 9.93 11.62
CA SER A 452 6.33 9.38 12.83
C SER A 452 5.77 7.95 12.65
N GLN A 453 5.27 7.61 11.46
CA GLN A 453 4.69 6.28 11.22
C GLN A 453 5.76 5.17 11.12
N MET A 454 6.98 5.50 10.69
CA MET A 454 8.11 4.56 10.72
C MET A 454 8.62 4.27 12.14
N GLU A 455 8.31 5.10 13.14
CA GLU A 455 8.71 4.88 14.54
C GLU A 455 7.78 3.90 15.30
N SER A 456 6.67 3.41 14.69
CA SER A 456 5.62 2.65 15.40
C SER A 456 5.32 1.23 14.91
N SER A 457 6.13 0.66 14.01
CA SER A 457 5.96 -0.75 13.57
C SER A 457 6.59 -1.76 14.56
N PRO A 458 5.90 -2.87 14.90
CA PRO A 458 6.36 -3.86 15.88
C PRO A 458 7.39 -4.88 15.35
N ASP A 459 8.20 -4.55 14.34
CA ASP A 459 9.26 -5.42 13.79
C ASP A 459 10.65 -5.12 14.42
N SER A 460 10.70 -4.86 15.73
CA SER A 460 11.96 -4.56 16.45
C SER A 460 12.58 -5.74 17.20
N GLU A 461 12.07 -6.96 17.03
CA GLU A 461 12.63 -8.17 17.65
C GLU A 461 13.43 -9.05 16.69
N ILE A 462 14.47 -8.48 16.05
CA ILE A 462 15.68 -9.25 15.71
C ILE A 462 16.89 -8.38 16.06
N LYS A 463 17.29 -8.38 17.33
CA LYS A 463 18.63 -7.92 17.74
C LYS A 463 19.66 -8.93 17.23
N LYS A 464 20.20 -8.70 16.04
CA LYS A 464 21.58 -9.11 15.76
C LYS A 464 22.49 -8.10 16.47
N GLU A 465 23.34 -8.59 17.36
CA GLU A 465 24.35 -7.81 18.09
C GLU A 465 25.22 -7.01 17.09
N ALA A 466 24.88 -5.74 16.89
CA ALA A 466 25.80 -4.76 16.36
C ALA A 466 26.61 -4.23 17.54
N LYS A 467 27.95 -4.27 17.45
CA LYS A 467 28.83 -3.63 18.45
C LYS A 467 28.55 -2.12 18.42
N GLU A 468 27.81 -1.62 19.39
CA GLU A 468 27.66 -0.17 19.58
C GLU A 468 29.05 0.45 19.82
N LEU A 469 29.34 1.58 19.13
CA LEU A 469 30.51 2.41 19.41
C LEU A 469 30.65 2.66 20.93
N PRO A 470 31.88 2.57 21.50
CA PRO A 470 32.11 2.87 22.91
C PRO A 470 31.52 4.24 23.28
N LYS A 471 30.78 4.32 24.40
CA LYS A 471 30.12 5.55 24.86
C LYS A 471 31.08 6.75 24.93
N GLU A 472 32.35 6.50 25.22
CA GLU A 472 33.43 7.49 25.33
C GLU A 472 33.62 8.32 24.06
N VAL A 473 33.45 7.76 22.85
CA VAL A 473 33.63 8.49 21.57
C VAL A 473 32.47 9.45 21.26
N LYS A 474 31.26 9.12 21.72
CA LYS A 474 30.06 9.94 21.48
C LYS A 474 30.00 11.18 22.38
N ASP A 475 30.54 11.10 23.59
CA ASP A 475 30.48 12.20 24.57
C ASP A 475 31.52 13.30 24.30
N GLU A 476 32.54 13.06 23.47
CA GLU A 476 33.59 14.03 23.13
C GLU A 476 33.30 14.89 21.87
N LEU A 477 32.29 14.55 21.07
CA LEU A 477 32.00 15.28 19.84
C LEU A 477 31.26 16.62 20.10
N PRO A 478 31.67 17.73 19.47
CA PRO A 478 30.99 19.01 19.62
C PRO A 478 29.56 18.96 19.07
N LYS A 479 28.63 19.63 19.74
CA LYS A 479 27.25 19.82 19.24
C LYS A 479 27.24 20.87 18.15
N TYR A 480 26.41 20.68 17.13
CA TYR A 480 26.18 21.68 16.10
C TYR A 480 25.48 22.91 16.70
N VAL A 481 26.05 24.10 16.47
CA VAL A 481 25.52 25.37 16.97
C VAL A 481 24.97 26.18 15.80
N VAL A 482 23.73 26.62 15.93
CA VAL A 482 23.06 27.47 14.95
C VAL A 482 23.42 28.94 15.18
N CYS A 483 23.73 29.68 14.12
CA CYS A 483 23.91 31.12 14.17
C CYS A 483 22.54 31.82 14.24
N GLU A 484 22.13 32.23 15.44
CA GLU A 484 20.86 32.93 15.67
C GLU A 484 20.95 34.43 15.38
N ASP A 485 22.10 35.05 15.63
CA ASP A 485 22.34 36.47 15.41
C ASP A 485 23.60 36.68 14.53
N PRO A 486 23.43 36.98 13.23
CA PRO A 486 24.54 37.28 12.33
C PRO A 486 25.15 38.68 12.54
N GLY A 487 24.71 39.44 13.55
CA GLY A 487 25.37 40.68 14.00
C GLY A 487 25.04 41.91 13.15
N VAL A 488 23.92 41.90 12.42
CA VAL A 488 23.48 43.00 11.56
C VAL A 488 22.13 43.53 12.04
N VAL A 489 21.95 44.86 12.05
CA VAL A 489 20.69 45.48 12.43
C VAL A 489 19.68 45.31 11.30
N VAL A 490 18.58 44.60 11.58
CA VAL A 490 17.47 44.48 10.64
C VAL A 490 16.74 45.82 10.54
N SER A 491 16.84 46.49 9.40
CA SER A 491 16.07 47.71 9.11
C SER A 491 15.57 47.67 7.66
N GLY A 492 14.35 48.16 7.40
CA GLY A 492 13.80 48.25 6.04
C GLY A 492 13.61 46.91 5.32
N GLU A 493 13.44 46.97 4.00
CA GLU A 493 13.27 45.79 3.15
C GLU A 493 14.64 45.15 2.83
N PHE A 494 14.72 43.81 2.80
CA PHE A 494 15.99 43.09 2.60
C PHE A 494 16.78 43.53 1.34
N HIS A 495 16.07 43.77 0.24
CA HIS A 495 16.69 44.15 -1.03
C HIS A 495 17.11 45.62 -1.10
N SER A 496 16.79 46.43 -0.09
CA SER A 496 17.29 47.81 0.03
C SER A 496 18.47 47.92 1.00
N GLN A 497 18.89 46.80 1.61
CA GLN A 497 20.08 46.77 2.47
C GLN A 497 21.38 46.81 1.65
N PRO A 498 22.44 47.48 2.15
CA PRO A 498 23.75 47.41 1.52
C PRO A 498 24.26 45.96 1.43
N VAL A 499 24.71 45.55 0.25
CA VAL A 499 25.23 44.20 0.00
C VAL A 499 26.39 43.86 0.94
N GLY A 500 27.19 44.85 1.35
CA GLY A 500 28.27 44.67 2.33
C GLY A 500 27.79 44.27 3.74
N ASP A 501 26.59 44.69 4.14
CA ASP A 501 26.01 44.31 5.44
C ASP A 501 25.53 42.87 5.40
N ILE A 502 24.89 42.49 4.30
CA ILE A 502 24.45 41.11 4.04
C ILE A 502 25.68 40.19 3.90
N ALA A 503 26.75 40.64 3.27
CA ALA A 503 28.01 39.89 3.19
C ALA A 503 28.61 39.65 4.58
N ARG A 504 28.59 40.67 5.47
CA ARG A 504 29.02 40.51 6.87
C ARG A 504 28.15 39.52 7.63
N ALA A 505 26.84 39.56 7.45
CA ALA A 505 25.94 38.57 8.04
C ALA A 505 26.24 37.15 7.52
N ALA A 506 26.43 36.98 6.21
CA ALA A 506 26.72 35.69 5.60
C ALA A 506 28.06 35.13 6.08
N MET A 507 29.09 35.98 6.17
CA MET A 507 30.38 35.62 6.74
C MET A 507 30.23 35.15 8.18
N LYS A 508 29.41 35.83 9.00
CA LYS A 508 29.22 35.42 10.40
C LYS A 508 28.56 34.04 10.53
N VAL A 509 27.59 33.76 9.67
CA VAL A 509 26.95 32.44 9.59
C VAL A 509 27.96 31.38 9.17
N VAL A 510 28.76 31.63 8.13
CA VAL A 510 29.79 30.67 7.66
C VAL A 510 30.91 30.48 8.69
N GLU A 511 31.31 31.51 9.42
CA GLU A 511 32.27 31.41 10.52
C GLU A 511 31.76 30.52 11.65
N THR A 512 30.46 30.61 11.97
CA THR A 512 29.85 29.89 13.10
C THR A 512 29.44 28.45 12.73
N GLU A 513 28.86 28.27 11.54
CA GLU A 513 28.25 27.01 11.09
C GLU A 513 29.09 26.28 10.03
N GLY A 514 30.18 26.89 9.53
CA GLY A 514 31.05 26.30 8.51
C GLY A 514 31.68 24.98 8.94
N PRO A 515 31.77 23.96 8.06
CA PRO A 515 31.21 23.90 6.71
C PRO A 515 29.68 23.89 6.70
N ILE A 516 29.07 24.72 5.85
CA ILE A 516 27.62 24.89 5.76
C ILE A 516 27.18 24.96 4.29
N HIS A 517 26.04 24.35 3.97
CA HIS A 517 25.43 24.42 2.64
C HIS A 517 24.94 25.84 2.32
N TYR A 518 25.11 26.28 1.07
CA TYR A 518 24.67 27.60 0.60
C TYR A 518 23.22 27.91 0.98
N ASP A 519 22.31 26.96 0.77
CA ASP A 519 20.89 27.13 1.10
C ASP A 519 20.61 27.33 2.59
N GLU A 520 21.40 26.71 3.47
CA GLU A 520 21.25 26.95 4.91
C GLU A 520 21.73 28.36 5.26
N VAL A 521 22.79 28.88 4.62
CA VAL A 521 23.20 30.29 4.80
C VAL A 521 22.09 31.25 4.34
N VAL A 522 21.51 31.02 3.17
CA VAL A 522 20.35 31.79 2.68
C VAL A 522 19.19 31.71 3.67
N LYS A 523 18.88 30.51 4.17
CA LYS A 523 17.79 30.30 5.12
C LYS A 523 18.04 31.00 6.46
N ARG A 524 19.26 30.99 7.01
CA ARG A 524 19.61 31.71 8.25
C ARG A 524 19.37 33.20 8.10
N ILE A 525 19.93 33.78 7.04
CA ILE A 525 19.77 35.20 6.74
C ILE A 525 18.29 35.54 6.51
N ARG A 526 17.59 34.77 5.68
CA ARG A 526 16.17 34.98 5.43
C ARG A 526 15.33 34.93 6.72
N THR A 527 15.59 33.96 7.58
CA THR A 527 14.85 33.78 8.85
C THR A 527 15.13 34.92 9.81
N TYR A 528 16.39 35.37 9.90
CA TYR A 528 16.77 36.51 10.73
C TYR A 528 16.10 37.82 10.27
N TRP A 529 15.92 38.01 8.96
CA TRP A 529 15.16 39.14 8.39
C TRP A 529 13.63 38.97 8.38
N GLY A 530 13.09 37.89 8.95
CA GLY A 530 11.65 37.64 9.04
C GLY A 530 10.96 37.34 7.70
N LEU A 531 11.73 36.91 6.69
CA LEU A 531 11.21 36.61 5.35
C LEU A 531 10.77 35.14 5.25
N SER A 532 9.61 34.90 4.63
CA SER A 532 9.10 33.53 4.44
C SER A 532 9.74 32.80 3.25
N ARG A 533 10.12 33.50 2.17
CA ARG A 533 10.70 32.91 0.94
C ARG A 533 11.86 33.71 0.38
N ALA A 534 12.84 33.02 -0.20
CA ALA A 534 13.94 33.64 -0.93
C ALA A 534 13.58 33.75 -2.43
N GLY A 535 12.91 34.84 -2.81
CA GLY A 535 12.63 35.11 -4.23
C GLY A 535 13.89 35.49 -5.02
N ARG A 536 13.81 35.57 -6.36
CA ARG A 536 14.96 35.91 -7.24
C ARG A 536 15.78 37.12 -6.79
N ARG A 537 15.13 38.17 -6.27
CA ARG A 537 15.82 39.38 -5.76
C ARG A 537 16.64 39.11 -4.51
N VAL A 538 16.12 38.32 -3.57
CA VAL A 538 16.83 37.92 -2.34
C VAL A 538 18.00 37.03 -2.70
N GLN A 539 17.80 36.06 -3.59
CA GLN A 539 18.85 35.16 -4.08
C GLN A 539 19.96 35.92 -4.82
N ALA A 540 19.63 36.90 -5.66
CA ALA A 540 20.62 37.73 -6.35
C ALA A 540 21.51 38.50 -5.37
N VAL A 541 20.91 39.13 -4.35
CA VAL A 541 21.66 39.87 -3.31
C VAL A 541 22.51 38.93 -2.46
N MET A 542 22.00 37.73 -2.11
CA MET A 542 22.76 36.71 -1.39
C MET A 542 23.98 36.22 -2.18
N LYS A 543 23.81 36.00 -3.49
CA LYS A 543 24.90 35.59 -4.38
C LYS A 543 25.97 36.67 -4.50
N GLU A 544 25.57 37.93 -4.62
CA GLU A 544 26.50 39.06 -4.59
C GLU A 544 27.23 39.18 -3.24
N ALA A 545 26.52 39.00 -2.13
CA ALA A 545 27.08 39.05 -0.79
C ALA A 545 28.12 37.94 -0.54
N ILE A 546 27.85 36.71 -0.98
CA ILE A 546 28.78 35.58 -0.85
C ILE A 546 29.98 35.76 -1.78
N ASN A 547 29.76 36.24 -3.02
CA ASN A 547 30.86 36.59 -3.92
C ASN A 547 31.78 37.64 -3.32
N LEU A 548 31.25 38.62 -2.58
CA LEU A 548 32.07 39.59 -1.86
C LEU A 548 32.96 38.92 -0.80
N GLY A 549 32.41 37.97 -0.04
CA GLY A 549 33.17 37.19 0.96
C GLY A 549 34.21 36.24 0.34
N LEU A 550 33.96 35.73 -0.87
CA LEU A 550 34.93 34.97 -1.66
C LEU A 550 36.07 35.87 -2.18
N MET A 551 35.75 37.08 -2.64
CA MET A 551 36.75 38.05 -3.11
C MET A 551 37.63 38.56 -1.97
N ASP A 552 37.08 38.73 -0.77
CA ASP A 552 37.85 39.08 0.44
C ASP A 552 38.71 37.90 0.95
N GLY A 553 38.50 36.70 0.40
CA GLY A 553 39.27 35.50 0.70
C GLY A 553 39.00 34.91 2.09
N GLN A 554 37.94 35.34 2.77
CA GLN A 554 37.53 34.84 4.09
C GLN A 554 36.66 33.60 3.98
N ILE A 555 35.87 33.50 2.91
CA ILE A 555 35.07 32.33 2.58
C ILE A 555 35.77 31.54 1.47
N ILE A 556 35.72 30.22 1.56
CA ILE A 556 36.10 29.30 0.49
C ILE A 556 34.85 28.53 0.09
N GLN A 557 34.54 28.46 -1.19
CA GLN A 557 33.43 27.65 -1.71
C GLN A 557 33.98 26.38 -2.37
N LYS A 558 33.46 25.22 -1.98
CA LYS A 558 33.68 23.93 -2.65
C LYS A 558 32.34 23.31 -2.97
N GLY A 559 31.98 23.26 -4.26
CA GLY A 559 30.62 22.91 -4.69
C GLY A 559 29.61 23.84 -4.02
N ASP A 560 28.61 23.24 -3.38
CA ASP A 560 27.51 23.98 -2.72
C ASP A 560 27.80 24.31 -1.24
N PHE A 561 29.01 24.00 -0.76
CA PHE A 561 29.40 24.22 0.63
C PHE A 561 30.35 25.41 0.78
N LEU A 562 30.09 26.20 1.82
CA LEU A 562 30.87 27.36 2.22
C LEU A 562 31.67 27.03 3.46
N TYR A 563 32.95 27.38 3.41
CA TYR A 563 33.96 27.15 4.43
C TYR A 563 34.51 28.48 4.88
N TYR A 564 34.76 28.61 6.17
CA TYR A 564 35.55 29.72 6.68
C TYR A 564 37.03 29.36 6.59
N LYS A 565 37.86 30.24 6.02
CA LYS A 565 39.25 29.95 5.63
C LYS A 565 40.11 29.37 6.76
N ASP A 566 39.92 29.85 7.98
CA ASP A 566 40.74 29.46 9.15
C ASP A 566 40.05 28.41 10.05
N ALA A 567 38.87 27.89 9.65
CA ALA A 567 38.13 26.90 10.43
C ALA A 567 38.52 25.47 10.04
N SER A 568 38.90 24.66 11.03
CA SER A 568 39.10 23.22 10.86
C SER A 568 37.76 22.50 10.71
N VAL A 569 37.68 21.58 9.75
CA VAL A 569 36.49 20.72 9.57
C VAL A 569 36.43 19.69 10.71
N VAL A 570 35.45 19.83 11.59
CA VAL A 570 35.21 18.92 12.72
C VAL A 570 33.84 18.27 12.60
N VAL A 571 33.73 17.04 13.09
CA VAL A 571 32.47 16.29 13.07
C VAL A 571 31.56 16.80 14.18
N ARG A 572 30.35 17.22 13.83
CA ARG A 572 29.41 17.87 14.76
C ARG A 572 28.12 17.08 14.88
N MET A 573 27.70 16.83 16.12
CA MET A 573 26.43 16.14 16.40
C MET A 573 25.24 17.08 16.14
N ARG A 574 24.37 16.71 15.21
CA ARG A 574 23.17 17.47 14.83
C ARG A 574 21.92 16.88 15.50
N THR A 575 21.95 16.79 16.83
CA THR A 575 20.82 16.33 17.64
C THR A 575 19.85 17.48 17.92
N GLY A 576 18.81 17.67 17.09
CA GLY A 576 17.81 18.72 17.34
C GLY A 576 16.96 19.11 16.13
N LYS A 577 16.33 20.30 16.21
CA LYS A 577 15.65 20.97 15.09
C LYS A 577 16.60 22.00 14.46
N PRO A 578 16.91 21.92 13.15
CA PRO A 578 16.40 20.97 12.16
C PRO A 578 17.07 19.58 12.23
N PRO A 579 16.38 18.51 11.79
CA PRO A 579 16.92 17.15 11.78
C PRO A 579 18.14 17.02 10.86
N ALA A 580 19.02 16.06 11.17
CA ALA A 580 20.21 15.77 10.39
C ALA A 580 19.86 15.29 8.97
N LYS A 581 19.85 16.20 8.00
CA LYS A 581 19.81 15.87 6.57
C LYS A 581 21.25 15.71 6.06
N MET A 582 21.60 14.51 5.61
CA MET A 582 22.97 14.20 5.16
C MET A 582 23.40 15.03 3.96
N ASP A 583 22.45 15.46 3.11
CA ASP A 583 22.72 16.29 1.93
C ASP A 583 23.22 17.69 2.30
N LEU A 584 22.93 18.14 3.53
CA LEU A 584 23.38 19.43 4.08
C LEU A 584 24.67 19.29 4.90
N ILE A 585 25.31 18.12 4.89
CA ILE A 585 26.59 17.86 5.55
C ILE A 585 27.68 17.77 4.48
N SER A 586 28.78 18.48 4.71
CA SER A 586 29.89 18.52 3.77
C SER A 586 30.55 17.13 3.60
N PRO A 587 31.02 16.77 2.39
CA PRO A 587 31.79 15.55 2.17
C PRO A 587 32.98 15.42 3.12
N GLU A 588 33.66 16.53 3.42
CA GLU A 588 34.79 16.57 4.36
C GLU A 588 34.39 16.26 5.81
N GLU A 589 33.21 16.69 6.28
CA GLU A 589 32.69 16.26 7.59
C GLU A 589 32.36 14.76 7.59
N ILE A 590 31.74 14.25 6.53
CA ILE A 590 31.43 12.82 6.39
C ILE A 590 32.72 11.99 6.40
N ALA A 591 33.75 12.44 5.67
CA ALA A 591 35.05 11.79 5.63
C ALA A 591 35.72 11.76 7.01
N ALA A 592 35.66 12.87 7.76
CA ALA A 592 36.15 12.91 9.13
C ALA A 592 35.39 11.93 10.05
N ALA A 593 34.08 11.77 9.86
CA ALA A 593 33.28 10.79 10.62
C ALA A 593 33.67 9.35 10.29
N VAL A 594 33.91 9.04 9.00
CA VAL A 594 34.41 7.73 8.56
C VAL A 594 35.74 7.40 9.24
N ARG A 595 36.69 8.35 9.28
CA ARG A 595 38.00 8.14 9.94
C ARG A 595 37.85 7.86 11.43
N ILE A 596 37.04 8.65 12.15
CA ILE A 596 36.78 8.43 13.59
C ILE A 596 36.24 7.02 13.86
N ILE A 597 35.32 6.54 13.02
CA ILE A 597 34.74 5.21 13.19
C ILE A 597 35.77 4.13 12.91
N LEU A 598 36.52 4.21 11.81
CA LEU A 598 37.55 3.23 11.46
C LEU A 598 38.74 3.24 12.45
N GLU A 599 39.08 4.38 13.04
CA GLU A 599 40.08 4.46 14.12
C GLU A 599 39.64 3.66 15.35
N SER A 600 38.33 3.69 15.66
CA SER A 600 37.76 3.00 16.83
C SER A 600 37.42 1.52 16.58
N GLN A 601 36.96 1.16 15.38
CA GLN A 601 36.45 -0.16 15.04
C GLN A 601 37.40 -0.99 14.16
N TYR A 602 38.52 -0.41 13.70
CA TYR A 602 39.45 -1.01 12.74
C TYR A 602 38.73 -1.32 11.42
N ALA A 603 38.58 -2.60 11.07
CA ALA A 603 37.94 -3.04 9.84
C ALA A 603 36.42 -3.21 10.02
N THR A 604 35.64 -2.48 9.21
CA THR A 604 34.17 -2.48 9.28
C THR A 604 33.56 -2.72 7.90
N GLN A 605 32.47 -3.50 7.82
CA GLN A 605 31.76 -3.68 6.54
C GLN A 605 31.17 -2.35 6.05
N VAL A 606 31.17 -2.11 4.73
CA VAL A 606 30.68 -0.86 4.12
C VAL A 606 29.27 -0.49 4.61
N ASP A 607 28.34 -1.45 4.63
CA ASP A 607 26.96 -1.20 5.05
C ASP A 607 26.80 -0.94 6.55
N GLU A 608 27.73 -1.41 7.38
CA GLU A 608 27.77 -1.12 8.82
C GLU A 608 28.42 0.24 9.08
N LEU A 609 29.52 0.55 8.39
CA LEU A 609 30.18 1.84 8.42
C LEU A 609 29.21 2.99 8.04
N VAL A 610 28.40 2.80 6.99
CA VAL A 610 27.37 3.77 6.59
C VAL A 610 26.33 4.02 7.70
N ARG A 611 25.93 2.97 8.43
CA ARG A 611 24.98 3.06 9.53
C ARG A 611 25.58 3.81 10.72
N GLU A 612 26.83 3.51 11.08
CA GLU A 612 27.54 4.18 12.18
C GLU A 612 27.80 5.66 11.87
N VAL A 613 28.25 5.99 10.66
CA VAL A 613 28.44 7.38 10.21
C VAL A 613 27.12 8.15 10.34
N SER A 614 26.01 7.54 9.91
CA SER A 614 24.70 8.18 10.01
C SER A 614 24.27 8.47 11.45
N ARG A 615 24.49 7.48 12.34
CA ARG A 615 24.18 7.60 13.78
C ARG A 615 25.01 8.68 14.46
N LEU A 616 26.28 8.82 14.06
CA LEU A 616 27.22 9.79 14.62
C LEU A 616 26.76 11.24 14.38
N PHE A 617 26.15 11.53 13.22
CA PHE A 617 25.52 12.83 12.96
C PHE A 617 24.14 13.03 13.60
N GLY A 618 23.61 12.03 14.31
CA GLY A 618 22.33 12.10 15.00
C GLY A 618 21.12 11.62 14.19
N ALA A 619 21.32 10.96 13.05
CA ALA A 619 20.22 10.35 12.31
C ALA A 619 19.77 9.04 12.96
N LYS A 620 18.47 8.94 13.29
CA LYS A 620 17.85 7.72 13.84
C LYS A 620 17.71 6.61 12.80
N VAL A 621 17.49 6.99 11.53
CA VAL A 621 17.25 6.06 10.40
C VAL A 621 18.11 6.49 9.20
N THR A 622 18.79 5.53 8.59
CA THR A 622 19.63 5.76 7.41
C THR A 622 18.82 5.50 6.12
N ARG A 623 18.44 6.56 5.40
CA ARG A 623 17.64 6.49 4.14
C ARG A 623 18.52 6.36 2.90
N LYS A 624 17.96 5.93 1.75
CA LYS A 624 18.69 5.72 0.50
C LYS A 624 19.58 6.91 0.04
N PRO A 625 19.14 8.19 0.06
CA PRO A 625 19.99 9.31 -0.34
C PRO A 625 21.22 9.46 0.57
N ALA A 626 21.02 9.35 1.88
CA ALA A 626 22.09 9.32 2.88
C ALA A 626 23.07 8.16 2.65
N ILE A 627 22.57 6.95 2.34
CA ILE A 627 23.41 5.79 2.03
C ILE A 627 24.28 6.09 0.80
N SER A 628 23.67 6.56 -0.28
CA SER A 628 24.36 6.85 -1.54
C SER A 628 25.46 7.88 -1.33
N ARG A 629 25.16 8.98 -0.63
CA ARG A 629 26.11 10.04 -0.32
C ARG A 629 27.28 9.55 0.53
N ILE A 630 27.03 8.81 1.60
CA ILE A 630 28.10 8.28 2.46
C ILE A 630 28.95 7.25 1.69
N LYS A 631 28.33 6.37 0.90
CA LYS A 631 29.06 5.42 0.03
C LYS A 631 29.92 6.15 -1.00
N GLY A 632 29.44 7.25 -1.57
CA GLY A 632 30.22 8.11 -2.46
C GLY A 632 31.48 8.64 -1.79
N VAL A 633 31.36 9.18 -0.57
CA VAL A 633 32.51 9.67 0.20
C VAL A 633 33.48 8.53 0.57
N ILE A 634 32.98 7.35 0.93
CA ILE A 634 33.84 6.17 1.19
C ILE A 634 34.61 5.78 -0.07
N ASN A 635 33.95 5.72 -1.23
CA ASN A 635 34.60 5.41 -2.51
C ASN A 635 35.66 6.46 -2.87
N ASP A 636 35.39 7.74 -2.64
CA ASP A 636 36.37 8.81 -2.86
C ASP A 636 37.60 8.68 -1.95
N LEU A 637 37.41 8.27 -0.69
CA LEU A 637 38.50 8.00 0.24
C LEU A 637 39.34 6.78 -0.19
N ILE A 638 38.70 5.74 -0.71
CA ILE A 638 39.38 4.57 -1.28
C ILE A 638 40.21 4.99 -2.51
N GLN A 639 39.64 5.78 -3.41
CA GLN A 639 40.33 6.25 -4.61
C GLN A 639 41.53 7.16 -4.30
N LYS A 640 41.43 7.96 -3.23
CA LYS A 640 42.54 8.79 -2.73
C LYS A 640 43.61 7.99 -1.99
N GLY A 641 43.37 6.71 -1.70
CA GLY A 641 44.27 5.88 -0.91
C GLY A 641 44.35 6.30 0.55
N GLU A 642 43.28 6.86 1.11
CA GLU A 642 43.19 7.20 2.54
C GLU A 642 42.64 6.04 3.38
N ILE A 643 41.82 5.18 2.77
CA ILE A 643 41.28 3.94 3.34
C ILE A 643 41.39 2.82 2.29
N GLU A 644 41.41 1.57 2.71
CA GLU A 644 41.48 0.40 1.82
C GLU A 644 40.28 -0.52 1.99
N GLU A 645 39.82 -1.11 0.89
CA GLU A 645 38.85 -2.21 0.91
C GLU A 645 39.61 -3.54 0.83
N ARG A 646 39.44 -4.36 1.86
CA ARG A 646 40.05 -5.69 1.97
C ARG A 646 39.31 -6.71 1.08
N PRO A 647 39.95 -7.84 0.72
CA PRO A 647 39.34 -8.87 -0.12
C PRO A 647 38.06 -9.52 0.45
N ASP A 648 37.82 -9.37 1.76
CA ASP A 648 36.64 -9.85 2.47
C ASP A 648 35.47 -8.83 2.49
N GLY A 649 35.64 -7.67 1.83
CA GLY A 649 34.63 -6.61 1.76
C GLY A 649 34.59 -5.70 3.00
N MET A 650 35.58 -5.77 3.88
CA MET A 650 35.75 -4.83 4.99
C MET A 650 36.59 -3.62 4.58
N VAL A 651 36.27 -2.46 5.13
CA VAL A 651 37.02 -1.21 4.93
C VAL A 651 37.84 -0.92 6.18
N ASP A 652 39.12 -0.57 6.01
CA ASP A 652 40.04 -0.20 7.09
C ASP A 652 40.89 1.03 6.69
N LEU A 653 41.50 1.67 7.68
CA LEU A 653 42.48 2.73 7.46
C LEU A 653 43.78 2.14 6.96
N ILE A 654 44.39 2.78 5.96
CA ILE A 654 45.75 2.45 5.53
C ILE A 654 46.70 2.93 6.62
N ARG A 655 47.34 1.98 7.31
CA ARG A 655 48.32 2.26 8.36
C ARG A 655 49.72 2.10 7.75
N GLU A 656 50.52 3.16 7.82
CA GLU A 656 51.95 3.12 7.47
C GLU A 656 52.77 2.24 8.40
#